data_AF-Q3AAV9-F1
#
_entry.id   AF-Q3AAV9-F1
#
_cell.length_a   1.000
_cell.length_b   1.000
_cell.length_c   1.000
_cell.angle_alpha   90.00
_cell.angle_beta   90.00
_cell.angle_gamma   90.00
#
_symmetry.space_group_name_H-M   'P 1'
#
loop_
_entity.id
_entity.type
_entity.pdbx_description
1 polymer ?
#
loop_
_entity_poly.entity_id
_entity_poly.type
_entity_poly.pdbx_seq_one_letter_code
_entity_poly.pdbx_strand_id
1 'polypeptide(L)'
;MNDREFHPRKKGNFMEESQKSITYLKQKEEFLSKILENEQLLIVVWTLESGVVWFNRYTQNLFDIAIEEQLEKIDVSLIIPENLISYLKEQLDDTGERSFRYIDEKPMVLKNGREIYIMWHNSIFSDEEGHKYIVSTGIDVTELKKTEKRFEEANRNLLALNEELLAQQEELSAMNEELMAREEEVRQNLIEIQRQQDELKKSEERYRLVVEGASDGLWDWDLETDTAYISERWRDLIGFDKEVINNYCETWIKFIHPRDVKAVINNLRNHLEKKTPFYLCEYRIKTKDGKYIWILSRGKALWNKEGKAIRMAGSHTDITQRKQMESKLEYMAFHDPLTNLPRRDVFLERLKVAMADARRNGKKLAVFFVDLDNFKIINDSLGHHTGDRLLKKIAKELTKCVRETDTISRVGGDEFIILLPDVNSIEDTDKVAKRILELFDQPIKLNNYELPVTISIGIAIYPDHGKSERAILKNADIAMYTAKRKGKNGFQYFDIAMKSEVEFANTVKRDLRLALEKNQFILYYQPLIDLKTGKIASMEALLRWQHPKKGMISPFHFIPIAEETRQIISIGEWVLRTACRQMKEWLGMGYSGFSVSVNVSVHQLEQPNFAKVVCDILKEIELEPRYLELEITETVLIEAVETVVENLYHLKKAGVKIIIDDFGTENSSFRYMQKFTVDGLKIDRSFVNGIKIDVNKAIIDAIILLGHRLKLPVTAEGVETREQLECLIESGCDKVQGFYFSKPLPPDEVIHLVQKGDQCFLISHNTQK
;
A
#
# COMPACT_ATOMS: atom_id res chain seq x y z
N MET A 1 57.72 -17.06 145.96
CA MET A 1 56.37 -16.75 146.48
C MET A 1 55.52 -17.99 146.18
N ASN A 2 55.28 -19.00 147.01
CA ASN A 2 55.30 -19.18 148.48
C ASN A 2 55.55 -20.69 148.76
N ASP A 3 56.60 -20.98 149.52
CA ASP A 3 56.55 -21.55 150.89
C ASP A 3 56.29 -23.07 150.94
N ARG A 4 57.24 -23.85 151.49
CA ARG A 4 57.17 -24.58 152.80
C ARG A 4 56.16 -25.73 152.76
N GLU A 5 56.48 -27.00 153.02
CA GLU A 5 56.92 -27.62 154.29
C GLU A 5 56.99 -29.15 154.03
N PHE A 6 58.06 -29.86 154.38
CA PHE A 6 58.13 -30.77 155.55
C PHE A 6 56.80 -31.29 156.12
N HIS A 7 56.50 -32.59 155.97
CA HIS A 7 55.83 -33.41 157.01
C HIS A 7 55.82 -34.93 156.70
N PRO A 8 55.42 -35.80 157.66
CA PRO A 8 56.18 -36.98 158.05
C PRO A 8 55.67 -38.32 157.50
N ARG A 9 56.44 -39.38 157.81
CA ARG A 9 56.01 -40.78 158.04
C ARG A 9 54.50 -41.03 158.04
N LYS A 10 54.06 -42.02 157.26
CA LYS A 10 53.30 -43.24 157.68
C LYS A 10 52.79 -43.96 156.42
N LYS A 11 53.12 -45.24 156.24
CA LYS A 11 52.23 -46.39 156.53
C LYS A 11 50.86 -46.25 155.84
N GLY A 12 50.68 -47.02 154.77
CA GLY A 12 49.52 -47.00 153.87
C GLY A 12 49.99 -46.45 152.52
N ASN A 13 49.88 -47.10 151.38
CA ASN A 13 48.89 -48.09 150.99
C ASN A 13 49.51 -49.03 149.93
N PHE A 14 50.39 -49.93 150.37
CA PHE A 14 51.05 -50.94 149.53
C PHE A 14 50.04 -51.93 148.88
N MET A 15 48.78 -51.92 149.32
CA MET A 15 47.68 -52.61 148.63
C MET A 15 47.24 -51.90 147.35
N GLU A 16 47.39 -50.57 147.25
CA GLU A 16 46.76 -49.72 146.23
C GLU A 16 47.57 -49.61 144.91
N GLU A 17 48.91 -49.58 144.94
CA GLU A 17 49.74 -49.64 143.72
C GLU A 17 49.85 -51.06 143.16
N SER A 18 49.89 -52.08 144.03
CA SER A 18 49.79 -53.47 143.60
C SER A 18 48.41 -53.75 142.99
N GLN A 19 47.34 -53.11 143.50
CA GLN A 19 46.03 -53.09 142.84
C GLN A 19 46.01 -52.28 141.54
N LYS A 20 46.72 -51.16 141.42
CA LYS A 20 46.82 -50.42 140.15
C LYS A 20 47.55 -51.21 139.06
N SER A 21 48.63 -51.92 139.37
CA SER A 21 49.34 -52.75 138.38
C SER A 21 48.52 -53.98 137.95
N ILE A 22 47.79 -54.61 138.88
CA ILE A 22 46.87 -55.72 138.56
C ILE A 22 45.64 -55.22 137.80
N THR A 23 45.10 -54.05 138.16
CA THR A 23 43.95 -53.44 137.47
C THR A 23 44.34 -52.96 136.07
N TYR A 24 45.54 -52.41 135.89
CA TYR A 24 46.06 -52.03 134.57
C TYR A 24 46.30 -53.25 133.67
N LEU A 25 46.86 -54.35 134.20
CA LEU A 25 47.02 -55.60 133.44
C LEU A 25 45.65 -56.22 133.09
N LYS A 26 44.70 -56.25 134.03
CA LYS A 26 43.32 -56.71 133.76
C LYS A 26 42.59 -55.83 132.75
N GLN A 27 42.71 -54.51 132.84
CA GLN A 27 42.12 -53.58 131.86
C GLN A 27 42.77 -53.72 130.48
N LYS A 28 44.09 -53.96 130.42
CA LYS A 28 44.80 -54.23 129.17
C LYS A 28 44.38 -55.57 128.55
N GLU A 29 44.22 -56.62 129.35
CA GLU A 29 43.66 -57.91 128.92
C GLU A 29 42.22 -57.77 128.44
N GLU A 30 41.36 -57.06 129.18
CA GLU A 30 39.96 -56.86 128.83
C GLU A 30 39.80 -55.99 127.56
N PHE A 31 40.67 -54.99 127.37
CA PHE A 31 40.73 -54.17 126.15
C PHE A 31 41.23 -54.96 124.94
N LEU A 32 42.34 -55.71 125.08
CA LEU A 32 42.84 -56.58 124.01
C LEU A 32 41.82 -57.66 123.67
N SER A 33 41.15 -58.26 124.65
CA SER A 33 40.08 -59.23 124.43
C SER A 33 38.94 -58.62 123.61
N LYS A 34 38.53 -57.38 123.87
CA LYS A 34 37.48 -56.71 123.07
C LYS A 34 37.91 -56.40 121.63
N ILE A 35 39.17 -56.06 121.38
CA ILE A 35 39.70 -55.88 120.01
C ILE A 35 39.76 -57.22 119.28
N LEU A 36 40.21 -58.26 119.97
CA LEU A 36 40.27 -59.62 119.43
C LEU A 36 38.87 -60.16 119.13
N GLU A 37 37.86 -59.85 119.96
CA GLU A 37 36.45 -60.23 119.72
C GLU A 37 35.72 -59.39 118.64
N ASN A 38 36.42 -58.56 117.86
CA ASN A 38 35.80 -57.75 116.82
C ASN A 38 35.11 -58.60 115.74
N GLU A 39 33.80 -58.41 115.57
CA GLU A 39 32.94 -59.17 114.64
C GLU A 39 33.02 -58.73 113.17
N GLN A 40 33.96 -57.86 112.78
CA GLN A 40 34.13 -57.43 111.39
C GLN A 40 35.58 -57.50 110.89
N LEU A 41 36.52 -57.80 111.78
CA LEU A 41 37.93 -57.89 111.46
C LEU A 41 38.37 -59.34 111.62
N LEU A 42 38.78 -59.95 110.52
CA LEU A 42 39.46 -61.24 110.57
C LEU A 42 40.82 -61.03 111.18
N ILE A 43 41.19 -61.86 112.15
CA ILE A 43 42.54 -61.92 112.71
C ILE A 43 42.94 -63.38 112.82
N VAL A 44 44.09 -63.73 112.25
CA VAL A 44 44.76 -65.01 112.42
C VAL A 44 46.24 -64.80 112.66
N VAL A 45 46.77 -65.51 113.63
CA VAL A 45 48.18 -65.57 114.00
C VAL A 45 48.68 -66.96 113.66
N TRP A 46 49.74 -67.05 112.89
CA TRP A 46 50.23 -68.31 112.36
C TRP A 46 51.75 -68.28 112.14
N THR A 47 52.35 -69.45 112.02
CA THR A 47 53.76 -69.62 111.68
C THR A 47 53.89 -70.42 110.38
N LEU A 48 55.02 -70.28 109.69
CA LEU A 48 55.29 -71.09 108.50
C LEU A 48 55.55 -72.57 108.84
N GLU A 49 56.03 -72.85 110.05
CA GLU A 49 56.52 -74.18 110.46
C GLU A 49 55.47 -75.02 111.17
N SER A 50 54.60 -74.39 111.96
CA SER A 50 53.68 -75.05 112.90
C SER A 50 52.21 -74.79 112.58
N GLY A 51 51.88 -74.05 111.52
CA GLY A 51 50.51 -73.77 111.12
C GLY A 51 49.84 -72.65 111.91
N VAL A 52 48.51 -72.69 111.99
CA VAL A 52 47.73 -71.65 112.70
C VAL A 52 47.99 -71.74 114.20
N VAL A 53 48.40 -70.64 114.81
CA VAL A 53 48.67 -70.56 116.26
C VAL A 53 47.45 -70.08 117.00
N TRP A 54 46.76 -69.07 116.46
CA TRP A 54 45.57 -68.51 117.08
C TRP A 54 44.73 -67.77 116.04
N PHE A 55 43.42 -67.71 116.20
CA PHE A 55 42.56 -66.83 115.41
C PHE A 55 41.40 -66.35 116.26
N ASN A 56 40.81 -65.23 115.86
CA ASN A 56 39.66 -64.71 116.58
C ASN A 56 38.36 -65.44 116.23
N ARG A 57 37.34 -65.27 117.09
CA ARG A 57 36.02 -65.89 116.93
C ARG A 57 35.34 -65.51 115.62
N TYR A 58 35.61 -64.31 115.09
CA TYR A 58 35.07 -63.91 113.80
C TYR A 58 35.67 -64.73 112.65
N THR A 59 37.00 -64.89 112.60
CA THR A 59 37.67 -65.80 111.66
C THR A 59 37.13 -67.22 111.77
N GLN A 60 36.91 -67.69 113.02
CA GLN A 60 36.33 -69.00 113.28
C GLN A 60 34.96 -69.16 112.62
N ASN A 61 34.04 -68.23 112.88
CA ASN A 61 32.67 -68.29 112.39
C ASN A 61 32.61 -68.11 110.87
N LEU A 62 33.48 -67.25 110.31
CA LEU A 62 33.47 -66.97 108.88
C LEU A 62 33.95 -68.17 108.04
N PHE A 63 34.97 -68.89 108.52
CA PHE A 63 35.52 -70.06 107.84
C PHE A 63 35.00 -71.41 108.37
N ASP A 64 34.14 -71.38 109.39
CA ASP A 64 33.51 -72.55 110.01
C ASP A 64 34.53 -73.61 110.44
N ILE A 65 35.38 -73.22 111.41
CA ILE A 65 36.46 -74.03 111.98
C ILE A 65 36.09 -74.46 113.42
N ALA A 66 36.22 -75.75 113.74
CA ALA A 66 35.80 -76.31 115.03
C ALA A 66 36.88 -76.13 116.12
N ILE A 67 36.46 -75.87 117.38
CA ILE A 67 37.37 -75.54 118.50
C ILE A 67 38.20 -76.74 118.99
N GLU A 68 37.73 -77.98 118.74
CA GLU A 68 38.34 -79.20 119.26
C GLU A 68 39.59 -79.67 118.47
N GLU A 69 39.90 -79.03 117.34
CA GLU A 69 41.10 -79.34 116.56
C GLU A 69 42.36 -78.72 117.20
N GLN A 70 43.45 -79.50 117.28
CA GLN A 70 44.75 -78.96 117.67
C GLN A 70 45.17 -77.88 116.65
N LEU A 71 45.29 -76.63 117.12
CA LEU A 71 45.52 -75.44 116.29
C LEU A 71 46.67 -75.63 115.27
N GLU A 72 47.77 -76.28 115.70
CA GLU A 72 48.96 -76.56 114.88
C GLU A 72 48.70 -77.48 113.66
N LYS A 73 47.54 -78.14 113.56
CA LYS A 73 47.19 -78.99 112.41
C LYS A 73 46.30 -78.30 111.38
N ILE A 74 45.80 -77.10 111.67
CA ILE A 74 44.95 -76.36 110.72
C ILE A 74 45.86 -75.78 109.64
N ASP A 75 45.60 -76.17 108.39
CA ASP A 75 46.29 -75.58 107.25
C ASP A 75 45.88 -74.11 107.10
N VAL A 76 46.86 -73.22 107.15
CA VAL A 76 46.69 -71.78 107.04
C VAL A 76 46.03 -71.41 105.70
N SER A 77 46.24 -72.20 104.65
CA SER A 77 45.66 -72.01 103.31
C SER A 77 44.11 -71.95 103.30
N LEU A 78 43.47 -72.52 104.33
CA LEU A 78 42.02 -72.46 104.51
C LEU A 78 41.50 -71.06 104.84
N ILE A 79 42.33 -70.23 105.47
CA ILE A 79 41.97 -68.89 105.97
C ILE A 79 42.68 -67.80 105.15
N ILE A 80 43.95 -68.03 104.78
CA ILE A 80 44.78 -67.09 104.03
C ILE A 80 45.01 -67.63 102.62
N PRO A 81 44.80 -66.82 101.56
CA PRO A 81 45.04 -67.26 100.18
C PRO A 81 46.45 -67.81 99.96
N GLU A 82 46.59 -68.92 99.24
CA GLU A 82 47.88 -69.55 98.95
C GLU A 82 48.88 -68.60 98.26
N ASN A 83 48.38 -67.71 97.38
CA ASN A 83 49.21 -66.68 96.74
C ASN A 83 49.81 -65.73 97.77
N LEU A 84 49.01 -65.32 98.76
CA LEU A 84 49.47 -64.45 99.85
C LEU A 84 50.44 -65.21 100.76
N ILE A 85 50.20 -66.48 101.07
CA ILE A 85 51.13 -67.33 101.82
C ILE A 85 52.48 -67.41 101.10
N SER A 86 52.46 -67.65 99.79
CA SER A 86 53.66 -67.75 98.95
C SER A 86 54.42 -66.42 98.91
N TYR A 87 53.71 -65.32 98.74
CA TYR A 87 54.29 -63.97 98.77
C TYR A 87 54.90 -63.64 100.14
N LEU A 88 54.23 -63.99 101.24
CA LEU A 88 54.76 -63.80 102.60
C LEU A 88 56.02 -64.63 102.85
N LYS A 89 56.09 -65.88 102.35
CA LYS A 89 57.28 -66.74 102.45
C LYS A 89 58.51 -66.10 101.81
N GLU A 90 58.38 -65.53 100.62
CA GLU A 90 59.50 -64.87 99.94
C GLU A 90 60.02 -63.62 100.67
N GLN A 91 59.17 -62.96 101.47
CA GLN A 91 59.52 -61.73 102.18
C GLN A 91 60.12 -61.96 103.59
N LEU A 92 60.17 -63.21 104.08
CA LEU A 92 60.56 -63.54 105.47
C LEU A 92 62.08 -63.66 105.71
N ASP A 93 62.90 -63.68 104.66
CA ASP A 93 64.37 -63.76 104.74
C ASP A 93 65.06 -62.41 105.04
N ASP A 94 64.33 -61.29 105.05
CA ASP A 94 64.85 -59.94 105.28
C ASP A 94 64.56 -59.49 106.74
N THR A 95 65.60 -59.22 107.54
CA THR A 95 65.54 -59.15 109.02
C THR A 95 64.96 -57.83 109.59
N GLY A 96 63.65 -57.60 109.45
CA GLY A 96 62.96 -56.54 110.20
C GLY A 96 61.42 -56.67 110.24
N GLU A 97 60.79 -56.28 111.35
CA GLU A 97 59.33 -56.18 111.47
C GLU A 97 58.76 -55.28 110.35
N ARG A 98 57.89 -55.82 109.49
CA ARG A 98 57.20 -55.08 108.42
C ARG A 98 55.71 -55.44 108.39
N SER A 99 54.90 -54.47 107.98
CA SER A 99 53.46 -54.64 107.75
C SER A 99 53.09 -54.30 106.30
N PHE A 100 52.30 -55.10 105.59
CA PHE A 100 51.88 -54.81 104.20
C PHE A 100 50.45 -55.26 103.89
N ARG A 101 49.81 -54.58 102.92
CA ARG A 101 48.43 -54.87 102.47
C ARG A 101 48.44 -55.69 101.17
N TYR A 102 47.51 -56.63 101.05
CA TYR A 102 47.30 -57.48 99.88
C TYR A 102 45.81 -57.69 99.66
N ILE A 103 45.34 -57.51 98.43
CA ILE A 103 43.97 -57.86 98.02
C ILE A 103 44.12 -58.84 96.88
N ASP A 104 43.55 -60.03 97.00
CA ASP A 104 43.54 -60.97 95.89
C ASP A 104 42.50 -60.53 94.83
N GLU A 105 42.82 -60.72 93.55
CA GLU A 105 41.91 -60.43 92.45
C GLU A 105 40.81 -61.48 92.31
N LYS A 106 40.95 -62.64 92.98
CA LYS A 106 39.94 -63.68 93.03
C LYS A 106 39.23 -63.68 94.38
N PRO A 107 37.89 -63.88 94.39
CA PRO A 107 37.19 -64.03 95.64
C PRO A 107 37.59 -65.34 96.28
N MET A 108 37.77 -65.32 97.61
CA MET A 108 37.75 -66.54 98.38
C MET A 108 36.32 -67.06 98.46
N VAL A 109 36.14 -68.36 98.22
CA VAL A 109 34.84 -69.01 98.33
C VAL A 109 34.74 -69.62 99.73
N LEU A 110 33.83 -69.10 100.55
CA LEU A 110 33.53 -69.69 101.85
C LEU A 110 32.82 -71.04 101.68
N LYS A 111 32.86 -71.92 102.69
CA LYS A 111 32.19 -73.25 102.64
C LYS A 111 30.70 -73.18 102.31
N ASN A 112 30.02 -72.10 102.69
CA ASN A 112 28.61 -71.87 102.37
C ASN A 112 28.35 -71.41 100.92
N GLY A 113 29.40 -71.36 100.08
CA GLY A 113 29.35 -70.96 98.68
C GLY A 113 29.42 -69.44 98.46
N ARG A 114 29.50 -68.63 99.52
CA ARG A 114 29.61 -67.17 99.37
C ARG A 114 31.03 -66.78 98.96
N GLU A 115 31.11 -66.08 97.85
CA GLU A 115 32.34 -65.43 97.39
C GLU A 115 32.57 -64.12 98.15
N ILE A 116 33.75 -64.01 98.77
CA ILE A 116 34.18 -62.80 99.46
C ILE A 116 35.56 -62.36 98.98
N TYR A 117 35.74 -61.06 98.80
CA TYR A 117 37.06 -60.47 98.58
C TYR A 117 37.55 -59.90 99.90
N ILE A 118 38.67 -60.40 100.39
CA ILE A 118 39.27 -59.89 101.62
C ILE A 118 40.50 -59.06 101.26
N MET A 119 40.54 -57.84 101.77
CA MET A 119 41.76 -57.06 101.87
C MET A 119 42.51 -57.46 103.13
N TRP A 120 43.65 -58.12 102.91
CA TRP A 120 44.54 -58.58 103.95
C TRP A 120 45.56 -57.51 104.31
N HIS A 121 45.93 -57.46 105.58
CA HIS A 121 47.04 -56.72 106.11
C HIS A 121 47.83 -57.61 107.06
N ASN A 122 49.09 -57.83 106.76
CA ASN A 122 49.92 -58.83 107.43
C ASN A 122 51.06 -58.13 108.15
N SER A 123 51.37 -58.54 109.38
CA SER A 123 52.50 -58.06 110.19
C SER A 123 53.26 -59.25 110.77
N ILE A 124 54.59 -59.17 110.80
CA ILE A 124 55.47 -60.27 111.24
C ILE A 124 56.22 -59.82 112.48
N PHE A 125 56.26 -60.67 113.51
CA PHE A 125 57.02 -60.44 114.75
C PHE A 125 57.75 -61.72 115.20
N SER A 126 58.67 -61.61 116.15
CA SER A 126 59.42 -62.76 116.69
C SER A 126 59.36 -62.81 118.20
N ASP A 127 59.34 -64.01 118.78
CA ASP A 127 59.43 -64.19 120.24
C ASP A 127 60.87 -64.08 120.76
N GLU A 128 61.05 -64.17 122.09
CA GLU A 128 62.36 -64.06 122.76
C GLU A 128 63.32 -65.22 122.42
N GLU A 129 62.80 -66.34 121.91
CA GLU A 129 63.58 -67.51 121.47
C GLU A 129 63.89 -67.49 119.96
N GLY A 130 63.32 -66.54 119.21
CA GLY A 130 63.56 -66.30 117.79
C GLY A 130 62.51 -66.91 116.84
N HIS A 131 61.42 -67.50 117.34
CA HIS A 131 60.34 -68.02 116.49
C HIS A 131 59.54 -66.87 115.88
N LYS A 132 59.29 -66.94 114.56
CA LYS A 132 58.55 -65.90 113.82
C LYS A 132 57.05 -66.22 113.74
N TYR A 133 56.22 -65.25 114.09
CA TYR A 133 54.77 -65.29 114.00
C TYR A 133 54.27 -64.22 113.02
N ILE A 134 53.24 -64.56 112.25
CA ILE A 134 52.58 -63.67 111.30
C ILE A 134 51.17 -63.40 111.80
N VAL A 135 50.83 -62.13 112.03
CA VAL A 135 49.46 -61.67 112.26
C VAL A 135 48.89 -61.18 110.94
N SER A 136 47.93 -61.93 110.41
CA SER A 136 47.16 -61.56 109.23
C SER A 136 45.80 -61.03 109.68
N THR A 137 45.50 -59.79 109.31
CA THR A 137 44.21 -59.14 109.54
C THR A 137 43.47 -58.94 108.22
N GLY A 138 42.15 -59.13 108.17
CA GLY A 138 41.39 -59.10 106.92
C GLY A 138 40.07 -58.33 107.03
N ILE A 139 39.74 -57.54 106.00
CA ILE A 139 38.47 -56.80 105.86
C ILE A 139 37.77 -57.21 104.55
N ASP A 140 36.46 -57.51 104.62
CA ASP A 140 35.64 -57.82 103.43
C ASP A 140 35.37 -56.55 102.59
N VAL A 141 35.78 -56.58 101.31
CA VAL A 141 35.64 -55.48 100.32
C VAL A 141 34.78 -55.87 99.10
N THR A 142 33.97 -56.92 99.22
CA THR A 142 33.22 -57.53 98.11
C THR A 142 32.30 -56.57 97.34
N GLU A 143 31.52 -55.74 98.03
CA GLU A 143 30.59 -54.79 97.40
C GLU A 143 31.30 -53.74 96.52
N LEU A 144 32.49 -53.33 96.95
CA LEU A 144 33.27 -52.33 96.25
C LEU A 144 33.80 -52.88 94.92
N LYS A 145 34.31 -54.12 94.92
CA LYS A 145 34.77 -54.82 93.70
C LYS A 145 33.63 -55.13 92.71
N LYS A 146 32.42 -55.43 93.19
CA LYS A 146 31.26 -55.63 92.32
C LYS A 146 30.84 -54.34 91.60
N THR A 147 30.93 -53.19 92.28
CA THR A 147 30.56 -51.89 91.71
C THR A 147 31.55 -51.45 90.64
N GLU A 148 32.85 -51.66 90.86
CA GLU A 148 33.92 -51.38 89.90
C GLU A 148 33.70 -52.14 88.57
N LYS A 149 33.43 -53.44 88.62
CA LYS A 149 33.15 -54.25 87.41
C LYS A 149 31.94 -53.76 86.62
N ARG A 150 30.85 -53.36 87.29
CA ARG A 150 29.65 -52.81 86.62
C ARG A 150 29.94 -51.50 85.89
N PHE A 151 30.81 -50.66 86.45
CA PHE A 151 31.19 -49.39 85.84
C PHE A 151 32.02 -49.61 84.57
N GLU A 152 32.97 -50.55 84.60
CA GLU A 152 33.79 -50.91 83.43
C GLU A 152 32.96 -51.46 82.26
N GLU A 153 31.94 -52.28 82.54
CA GLU A 153 31.00 -52.77 81.52
C GLU A 153 30.16 -51.63 80.91
N ALA A 154 29.61 -50.75 81.75
CA ALA A 154 28.83 -49.61 81.28
C ALA A 154 29.66 -48.66 80.39
N ASN A 155 30.91 -48.40 80.76
CA ASN A 155 31.80 -47.53 79.99
C ASN A 155 32.17 -48.13 78.63
N ARG A 156 32.37 -49.46 78.55
CA ARG A 156 32.59 -50.16 77.28
C ARG A 156 31.39 -50.04 76.33
N ASN A 157 30.17 -50.19 76.85
CA ASN A 157 28.96 -50.06 76.04
C ASN A 157 28.76 -48.64 75.50
N LEU A 158 29.09 -47.62 76.31
CA LEU A 158 29.01 -46.21 75.90
C LEU A 158 29.98 -45.88 74.77
N LEU A 159 31.21 -46.42 74.81
CA LEU A 159 32.19 -46.24 73.75
C LEU A 159 31.72 -46.85 72.42
N ALA A 160 31.19 -48.09 72.46
CA ALA A 160 30.65 -48.74 71.27
C ALA A 160 29.47 -47.97 70.65
N LEU A 161 28.56 -47.45 71.48
CA LEU A 161 27.42 -46.66 71.00
C LEU A 161 27.85 -45.33 70.38
N ASN A 162 28.89 -44.68 70.92
CA ASN A 162 29.43 -43.44 70.36
C ASN A 162 30.08 -43.68 68.99
N GLU A 163 30.80 -44.79 68.81
CA GLU A 163 31.37 -45.15 67.50
C GLU A 163 30.27 -45.39 66.46
N GLU A 164 29.19 -46.08 66.83
CA GLU A 164 28.04 -46.30 65.93
C GLU A 164 27.32 -44.99 65.56
N LEU A 165 27.14 -44.08 66.52
CA LEU A 165 26.50 -42.79 66.27
C LEU A 165 27.34 -41.89 65.34
N LEU A 166 28.66 -41.89 65.49
CA LEU A 166 29.57 -41.13 64.61
C LEU A 166 29.51 -41.66 63.18
N ALA A 167 29.51 -42.99 62.99
CA ALA A 167 29.37 -43.59 61.67
C ALA A 167 28.03 -43.20 61.00
N GLN A 168 26.93 -43.20 61.75
CA GLN A 168 25.62 -42.76 61.25
C GLN A 168 25.60 -41.27 60.88
N GLN A 169 26.28 -40.41 61.65
CA GLN A 169 26.39 -38.98 61.32
C GLN A 169 27.18 -38.72 60.03
N GLU A 170 28.26 -39.46 59.80
CA GLU A 170 29.04 -39.36 58.56
C GLU A 170 28.23 -39.80 57.34
N GLU A 171 27.49 -40.91 57.44
CA GLU A 171 26.63 -41.41 56.36
C GLU A 171 25.50 -40.41 56.02
N LEU A 172 24.85 -39.84 57.05
CA LEU A 172 23.79 -38.84 56.85
C LEU A 172 24.33 -37.54 56.23
N SER A 173 25.54 -37.12 56.60
CA SER A 173 26.18 -35.94 56.01
C SER A 173 26.48 -36.15 54.52
N ALA A 174 27.03 -37.31 54.15
CA ALA A 174 27.31 -37.66 52.77
C ALA A 174 26.02 -37.71 51.93
N MET A 175 24.94 -38.30 52.47
CA MET A 175 23.65 -38.38 51.78
C MET A 175 23.02 -36.99 51.56
N ASN A 176 23.15 -36.06 52.53
CA ASN A 176 22.67 -34.70 52.38
C ASN A 176 23.43 -33.90 51.31
N GLU A 177 24.75 -34.08 51.21
CA GLU A 177 25.55 -33.44 50.16
C GLU A 177 25.13 -33.93 48.76
N GLU A 178 24.89 -35.23 48.60
CA GLU A 178 24.38 -35.79 47.35
C GLU A 178 22.99 -35.26 47.00
N LEU A 179 22.09 -35.16 48.00
CA LEU A 179 20.73 -34.66 47.80
C LEU A 179 20.73 -33.19 47.35
N MET A 180 21.55 -32.34 47.97
CA MET A 180 21.72 -30.94 47.60
C MET A 180 22.26 -30.78 46.17
N ALA A 181 23.22 -31.61 45.76
CA ALA A 181 23.71 -31.61 44.39
C ALA A 181 22.62 -32.00 43.38
N ARG A 182 21.78 -33.00 43.73
CA ARG A 182 20.66 -33.45 42.91
C ARG A 182 19.56 -32.38 42.78
N GLU A 183 19.22 -31.70 43.87
CA GLU A 183 18.23 -30.62 43.87
C GLU A 183 18.67 -29.45 42.96
N GLU A 184 19.94 -29.08 43.00
CA GLU A 184 20.49 -28.01 42.16
C GLU A 184 20.48 -28.40 40.68
N GLU A 185 20.81 -29.65 40.34
CA GLU A 185 20.71 -30.16 38.96
C GLU A 185 19.28 -30.11 38.43
N VAL A 186 18.31 -30.56 39.23
CA VAL A 186 16.88 -30.53 38.87
C VAL A 186 16.39 -29.08 38.69
N ARG A 187 16.80 -28.17 39.57
CA ARG A 187 16.46 -26.75 39.47
C ARG A 187 16.98 -26.14 38.16
N GLN A 188 18.21 -26.46 37.79
CA GLN A 188 18.82 -25.95 36.56
C GLN A 188 18.11 -26.50 35.30
N ASN A 189 17.75 -27.78 35.31
CA ASN A 189 16.96 -28.38 34.24
C ASN A 189 15.57 -27.76 34.09
N LEU A 190 14.89 -27.44 35.20
CA LEU A 190 13.59 -26.75 35.17
C LEU A 190 13.69 -25.36 34.54
N ILE A 191 14.71 -24.57 34.90
CA ILE A 191 14.95 -23.24 34.31
C ILE A 191 15.16 -23.35 32.80
N GLU A 192 15.97 -24.31 32.35
CA GLU A 192 16.25 -24.51 30.93
C GLU A 192 15.01 -24.97 30.15
N ILE A 193 14.22 -25.89 30.70
CA ILE A 193 12.94 -26.31 30.10
C ILE A 193 11.99 -25.13 29.99
N GLN A 194 11.87 -24.30 31.04
CA GLN A 194 11.00 -23.13 31.03
C GLN A 194 11.44 -22.12 29.94
N ARG A 195 12.75 -21.89 29.82
CA ARG A 195 13.33 -21.04 28.77
C ARG A 195 13.03 -21.56 27.37
N GLN A 196 13.17 -22.87 27.15
CA GLN A 196 12.86 -23.52 25.87
C GLN A 196 11.36 -23.44 25.55
N GLN A 197 10.48 -23.60 26.54
CA GLN A 197 9.03 -23.43 26.36
C GLN A 197 8.66 -21.99 26.00
N ASP A 198 9.26 -21.00 26.66
CA ASP A 198 9.02 -19.59 26.36
C ASP A 198 9.54 -19.20 24.97
N GLU A 199 10.72 -19.69 24.58
CA GLU A 199 11.26 -19.48 23.22
C GLU A 199 10.39 -20.14 22.16
N LEU A 200 9.92 -21.37 22.41
CA LEU A 200 9.00 -22.06 21.50
C LEU A 200 7.68 -21.30 21.36
N LYS A 201 7.07 -20.88 22.48
CA LYS A 201 5.82 -20.10 22.48
C LYS A 201 5.98 -18.79 21.72
N LYS A 202 7.08 -18.05 21.93
CA LYS A 202 7.38 -16.83 21.17
C LYS A 202 7.59 -17.09 19.68
N SER A 203 8.17 -18.23 19.31
CA SER A 203 8.33 -18.64 17.92
C SER A 203 6.99 -18.99 17.26
N GLU A 204 6.15 -19.76 17.95
CA GLU A 204 4.80 -20.13 17.49
C GLU A 204 3.89 -18.92 17.34
N GLU A 205 3.87 -18.00 18.32
CA GLU A 205 3.10 -16.74 18.22
C GLU A 205 3.58 -15.89 17.05
N ARG A 206 4.90 -15.78 16.85
CA ARG A 206 5.47 -15.04 15.70
C ARG A 206 5.04 -15.66 14.38
N TYR A 207 5.09 -16.99 14.27
CA TYR A 207 4.64 -17.69 13.07
C TYR A 207 3.15 -17.48 12.81
N ARG A 208 2.30 -17.63 13.84
CA ARG A 208 0.86 -17.39 13.76
C ARG A 208 0.54 -15.98 13.29
N LEU A 209 1.16 -14.95 13.88
CA LEU A 209 0.95 -13.55 13.50
C LEU A 209 1.36 -13.24 12.06
N VAL A 210 2.46 -13.83 11.57
CA VAL A 210 2.90 -13.67 10.17
C VAL A 210 1.89 -14.29 9.19
N VAL A 211 1.37 -15.46 9.52
CA VAL A 211 0.40 -16.18 8.68
C VAL A 211 -0.96 -15.47 8.68
N GLU A 212 -1.48 -15.09 9.86
CA GLU A 212 -2.74 -14.37 9.99
C GLU A 212 -2.66 -12.99 9.31
N GLY A 213 -1.54 -12.26 9.50
CA GLY A 213 -1.28 -10.97 8.86
C GLY A 213 -1.19 -11.05 7.35
N ALA A 214 -0.67 -12.16 6.80
CA ALA A 214 -0.65 -12.42 5.35
C ALA A 214 -2.04 -12.76 4.79
N SER A 215 -3.04 -13.02 5.64
CA SER A 215 -4.38 -13.48 5.24
C SER A 215 -4.33 -14.75 4.38
N ASP A 216 -3.35 -15.61 4.63
CA ASP A 216 -3.10 -16.84 3.89
C ASP A 216 -3.81 -18.04 4.54
N GLY A 217 -4.29 -18.98 3.73
CA GLY A 217 -4.75 -20.29 4.20
C GLY A 217 -3.59 -21.27 4.28
N LEU A 218 -3.27 -21.80 5.46
CA LEU A 218 -2.25 -22.84 5.62
C LEU A 218 -2.77 -24.21 5.23
N TRP A 219 -1.87 -25.00 4.67
CA TRP A 219 -2.06 -26.43 4.42
C TRP A 219 -0.76 -27.18 4.73
N ASP A 220 -0.90 -28.38 5.28
CA ASP A 220 0.21 -29.27 5.61
C ASP A 220 -0.19 -30.70 5.24
N TRP A 221 0.49 -31.25 4.25
CA TRP A 221 0.16 -32.52 3.62
C TRP A 221 1.22 -33.56 3.94
N ASP A 222 0.79 -34.61 4.63
CA ASP A 222 1.55 -35.84 4.81
C ASP A 222 1.41 -36.70 3.56
N LEU A 223 2.53 -36.90 2.86
CA LEU A 223 2.57 -37.60 1.57
C LEU A 223 2.56 -39.13 1.73
N GLU A 224 2.78 -39.65 2.94
CA GLU A 224 2.82 -41.09 3.20
C GLU A 224 1.43 -41.62 3.55
N THR A 225 0.66 -40.85 4.30
CA THR A 225 -0.71 -41.18 4.73
C THR A 225 -1.79 -40.55 3.85
N ASP A 226 -1.41 -39.64 2.94
CA ASP A 226 -2.29 -38.79 2.14
C ASP A 226 -3.33 -38.04 2.99
N THR A 227 -2.89 -37.56 4.16
CA THR A 227 -3.69 -36.73 5.06
C THR A 227 -3.17 -35.30 5.06
N ALA A 228 -4.06 -34.31 5.10
CA ALA A 228 -3.66 -32.91 5.17
C ALA A 228 -4.39 -32.13 6.25
N TYR A 229 -3.64 -31.40 7.05
CA TYR A 229 -4.15 -30.34 7.90
C TYR A 229 -4.40 -29.09 7.07
N ILE A 230 -5.54 -28.43 7.31
CA ILE A 230 -5.87 -27.14 6.69
C ILE A 230 -6.35 -26.15 7.75
N SER A 231 -5.83 -24.92 7.68
CA SER A 231 -6.25 -23.85 8.59
C SER A 231 -7.74 -23.55 8.52
N GLU A 232 -8.29 -23.00 9.62
CA GLU A 232 -9.69 -22.56 9.73
C GLU A 232 -10.11 -21.61 8.60
N ARG A 233 -9.30 -20.59 8.30
CA ARG A 233 -9.57 -19.67 7.17
C ARG A 233 -9.72 -20.40 5.84
N TRP A 234 -8.87 -21.38 5.59
CA TRP A 234 -8.95 -22.16 4.36
C TRP A 234 -10.23 -22.99 4.34
N ARG A 235 -10.54 -23.68 5.43
CA ARG A 235 -11.79 -24.42 5.62
C ARG A 235 -13.03 -23.59 5.33
N ASP A 236 -13.11 -22.37 5.83
CA ASP A 236 -14.24 -21.45 5.61
C ASP A 236 -14.42 -21.04 4.14
N LEU A 237 -13.31 -20.91 3.41
CA LEU A 237 -13.25 -20.48 2.01
C LEU A 237 -13.68 -21.60 1.05
N ILE A 238 -13.17 -22.82 1.27
CA ILE A 238 -13.44 -23.98 0.41
C ILE A 238 -14.63 -24.84 0.90
N GLY A 239 -15.10 -24.65 2.13
CA GLY A 239 -16.27 -25.32 2.70
C GLY A 239 -15.99 -26.70 3.28
N PHE A 240 -14.87 -26.86 4.00
CA PHE A 240 -14.52 -28.11 4.68
C PHE A 240 -14.73 -28.00 6.19
N ASP A 241 -15.53 -28.90 6.78
CA ASP A 241 -15.78 -28.88 8.23
C ASP A 241 -14.67 -29.56 9.05
N LYS A 242 -13.94 -30.50 8.43
CA LYS A 242 -12.89 -31.28 9.11
C LYS A 242 -11.53 -30.61 9.03
N GLU A 243 -10.83 -30.58 10.16
CA GLU A 243 -9.47 -30.03 10.30
C GLU A 243 -8.42 -30.86 9.54
N VAL A 244 -8.64 -32.16 9.45
CA VAL A 244 -7.81 -33.11 8.67
C VAL A 244 -8.63 -33.70 7.53
N ILE A 245 -8.11 -33.58 6.32
CA ILE A 245 -8.66 -34.20 5.11
C ILE A 245 -7.89 -35.49 4.84
N ASN A 246 -8.61 -36.62 4.78
CA ASN A 246 -8.07 -37.89 4.27
C ASN A 246 -8.20 -37.93 2.75
N ASN A 247 -7.31 -38.64 2.06
CA ASN A 247 -7.24 -38.69 0.60
C ASN A 247 -7.12 -37.27 0.00
N TYR A 248 -6.20 -36.47 0.56
CA TYR A 248 -6.10 -35.04 0.25
C TYR A 248 -5.85 -34.79 -1.24
N CYS A 249 -4.98 -35.58 -1.88
CA CYS A 249 -4.62 -35.40 -3.28
C CYS A 249 -5.83 -35.45 -4.22
N GLU A 250 -6.65 -36.51 -4.12
CA GLU A 250 -7.86 -36.66 -4.93
C GLU A 250 -8.89 -35.58 -4.62
N THR A 251 -9.02 -35.22 -3.34
CA THR A 251 -9.98 -34.24 -2.87
C THR A 251 -9.64 -32.86 -3.42
N TRP A 252 -8.39 -32.43 -3.30
CA TRP A 252 -7.90 -31.14 -3.77
C TRP A 252 -8.05 -30.97 -5.29
N ILE A 253 -7.72 -31.99 -6.08
CA ILE A 253 -7.84 -31.94 -7.55
C ILE A 253 -9.27 -31.64 -8.00
N LYS A 254 -10.30 -32.11 -7.28
CA LYS A 254 -11.72 -31.86 -7.62
C LYS A 254 -12.13 -30.40 -7.50
N PHE A 255 -11.43 -29.61 -6.68
CA PHE A 255 -11.72 -28.17 -6.53
C PHE A 255 -10.97 -27.32 -7.55
N ILE A 256 -9.92 -27.84 -8.18
CA ILE A 256 -9.16 -27.11 -9.19
C ILE A 256 -10.00 -26.96 -10.47
N HIS A 257 -9.99 -25.78 -11.06
CA HIS A 257 -10.64 -25.56 -12.35
C HIS A 257 -10.06 -26.49 -13.43
N PRO A 258 -10.87 -27.18 -14.26
CA PRO A 258 -10.38 -28.23 -15.17
C PRO A 258 -9.25 -27.81 -16.12
N ARG A 259 -9.22 -26.53 -16.55
CA ARG A 259 -8.15 -25.99 -17.39
C ARG A 259 -6.79 -25.86 -16.69
N ASP A 260 -6.78 -25.80 -15.36
CA ASP A 260 -5.59 -25.48 -14.57
C ASP A 260 -4.93 -26.76 -13.99
N VAL A 261 -5.70 -27.85 -13.87
CA VAL A 261 -5.27 -29.15 -13.29
C VAL A 261 -3.94 -29.63 -13.85
N LYS A 262 -3.75 -29.59 -15.18
CA LYS A 262 -2.52 -30.08 -15.83
C LYS A 262 -1.30 -29.27 -15.40
N ALA A 263 -1.42 -27.95 -15.33
CA ALA A 263 -0.33 -27.07 -14.91
C ALA A 263 0.02 -27.29 -13.43
N VAL A 264 -1.01 -27.41 -12.58
CA VAL A 264 -0.87 -27.63 -11.15
C VAL A 264 -0.14 -28.94 -10.84
N ILE A 265 -0.55 -30.05 -11.45
CA ILE A 265 0.08 -31.37 -11.25
C ILE A 265 1.53 -31.35 -11.73
N ASN A 266 1.82 -30.71 -12.87
CA ASN A 266 3.17 -30.65 -13.40
C ASN A 266 4.11 -29.84 -12.50
N ASN A 267 3.64 -28.69 -11.98
CA ASN A 267 4.41 -27.88 -11.02
C ASN A 267 4.64 -28.61 -9.70
N LEU A 268 3.62 -29.34 -9.21
CA LEU A 268 3.75 -30.16 -8.01
C LEU A 268 4.79 -31.27 -8.20
N ARG A 269 4.69 -32.02 -9.30
CA ARG A 269 5.65 -33.08 -9.63
C ARG A 269 7.07 -32.54 -9.73
N ASN A 270 7.27 -31.42 -10.45
CA ASN A 270 8.58 -30.80 -10.57
C ASN A 270 9.17 -30.44 -9.19
N HIS A 271 8.35 -29.93 -8.28
CA HIS A 271 8.82 -29.63 -6.93
C HIS A 271 9.18 -30.89 -6.15
N LEU A 272 8.30 -31.91 -6.14
CA LEU A 272 8.54 -33.17 -5.43
C LEU A 272 9.80 -33.91 -5.95
N GLU A 273 10.09 -33.79 -7.25
CA GLU A 273 11.30 -34.30 -7.91
C GLU A 273 12.53 -33.39 -7.73
N LYS A 274 12.46 -32.36 -6.87
CA LYS A 274 13.54 -31.39 -6.57
C LYS A 274 14.01 -30.57 -7.77
N LYS A 275 13.21 -30.44 -8.83
CA LYS A 275 13.51 -29.58 -9.99
C LYS A 275 13.30 -28.10 -9.70
N THR A 276 12.54 -27.76 -8.66
CA THR A 276 12.33 -26.38 -8.20
C THR A 276 12.54 -26.26 -6.69
N PRO A 277 13.10 -25.13 -6.19
CA PRO A 277 13.36 -24.93 -4.76
C PRO A 277 12.07 -24.77 -3.93
N PHE A 278 10.99 -24.30 -4.56
CA PHE A 278 9.67 -24.14 -3.97
C PHE A 278 8.61 -24.59 -4.97
N TYR A 279 7.46 -25.02 -4.46
CA TYR A 279 6.25 -25.12 -5.24
C TYR A 279 5.59 -23.75 -5.32
N LEU A 280 5.31 -23.29 -6.54
CA LEU A 280 4.68 -22.01 -6.83
C LEU A 280 3.68 -22.23 -7.97
N CYS A 281 2.40 -21.98 -7.73
CA CYS A 281 1.40 -22.09 -8.79
C CYS A 281 0.21 -21.15 -8.54
N GLU A 282 -0.15 -20.38 -9.56
CA GLU A 282 -1.40 -19.60 -9.58
C GLU A 282 -2.47 -20.40 -10.33
N TYR A 283 -3.59 -20.69 -9.69
CA TYR A 283 -4.69 -21.44 -10.31
C TYR A 283 -6.03 -21.11 -9.66
N ARG A 284 -7.11 -21.56 -10.30
CA ARG A 284 -8.46 -21.35 -9.78
C ARG A 284 -8.93 -22.52 -8.94
N ILE A 285 -9.47 -22.22 -7.77
CA ILE A 285 -10.13 -23.19 -6.89
C ILE A 285 -11.62 -22.85 -6.72
N LYS A 286 -12.45 -23.88 -6.64
CA LYS A 286 -13.89 -23.74 -6.41
C LYS A 286 -14.16 -23.53 -4.91
N THR A 287 -14.91 -22.48 -4.59
CA THR A 287 -15.37 -22.15 -3.25
C THR A 287 -16.64 -22.92 -2.87
N LYS A 288 -17.02 -22.87 -1.59
CA LYS A 288 -18.27 -23.48 -1.10
C LYS A 288 -19.53 -22.99 -1.83
N ASP A 289 -19.53 -21.73 -2.27
CA ASP A 289 -20.62 -21.10 -3.02
C ASP A 289 -20.63 -21.48 -4.51
N GLY A 290 -19.73 -22.37 -4.94
CA GLY A 290 -19.62 -22.86 -6.31
C GLY A 290 -18.89 -21.93 -7.28
N LYS A 291 -18.43 -20.76 -6.84
CA LYS A 291 -17.65 -19.80 -7.64
C LYS A 291 -16.16 -20.18 -7.64
N TYR A 292 -15.46 -19.87 -8.73
CA TYR A 292 -14.01 -19.99 -8.79
C TYR A 292 -13.32 -18.70 -8.31
N ILE A 293 -12.33 -18.84 -7.46
CA ILE A 293 -11.41 -17.77 -7.04
C ILE A 293 -9.99 -18.10 -7.48
N TRP A 294 -9.16 -17.08 -7.67
CA TRP A 294 -7.75 -17.26 -8.00
C TRP A 294 -6.92 -17.34 -6.73
N ILE A 295 -6.06 -18.35 -6.65
CA ILE A 295 -5.17 -18.52 -5.51
C ILE A 295 -3.73 -18.65 -6.00
N LEU A 296 -2.81 -18.11 -5.21
CA LEU A 296 -1.38 -18.40 -5.30
C LEU A 296 -1.07 -19.46 -4.25
N SER A 297 -0.75 -20.67 -4.69
CA SER A 297 -0.24 -21.72 -3.81
C SER A 297 1.28 -21.68 -3.76
N ARG A 298 1.82 -21.65 -2.54
CA ARG A 298 3.25 -21.71 -2.27
C ARG A 298 3.50 -22.82 -1.26
N GLY A 299 4.47 -23.69 -1.53
CA GLY A 299 4.77 -24.79 -0.63
C GLY A 299 6.21 -25.25 -0.71
N LYS A 300 6.62 -25.98 0.32
CA LYS A 300 7.93 -26.63 0.39
C LYS A 300 7.77 -28.06 0.89
N ALA A 301 8.33 -29.00 0.15
CA ALA A 301 8.38 -30.39 0.55
C ALA A 301 9.55 -30.65 1.52
N LEU A 302 9.40 -31.68 2.34
CA LEU A 302 10.41 -32.31 3.17
C LEU A 302 10.67 -33.69 2.59
N TRP A 303 11.94 -34.05 2.47
CA TRP A 303 12.36 -35.35 1.95
C TRP A 303 13.05 -36.17 3.04
N ASN A 304 12.88 -37.48 2.99
CA ASN A 304 13.60 -38.41 3.85
C ASN A 304 15.05 -38.62 3.38
N LYS A 305 15.81 -39.45 4.10
CA LYS A 305 17.22 -39.76 3.80
C LYS A 305 17.42 -40.46 2.45
N GLU A 306 16.43 -41.21 1.95
CA GLU A 306 16.46 -41.82 0.61
C GLU A 306 16.09 -40.84 -0.52
N GLY A 307 15.76 -39.59 -0.18
CA GLY A 307 15.41 -38.55 -1.15
C GLY A 307 13.96 -38.59 -1.62
N LYS A 308 13.08 -39.39 -0.99
CA LYS A 308 11.63 -39.41 -1.24
C LYS A 308 10.93 -38.31 -0.44
N ALA A 309 9.98 -37.61 -1.05
CA ALA A 309 9.19 -36.58 -0.37
C ALA A 309 8.20 -37.25 0.62
N ILE A 310 8.17 -36.78 1.86
CA ILE A 310 7.37 -37.36 2.97
C ILE A 310 6.32 -36.40 3.51
N ARG A 311 6.55 -35.09 3.42
CA ARG A 311 5.61 -34.05 3.88
C ARG A 311 5.74 -32.82 3.00
N MET A 312 4.69 -32.03 2.87
CA MET A 312 4.72 -30.76 2.17
C MET A 312 3.82 -29.76 2.87
N ALA A 313 4.37 -28.62 3.25
CA ALA A 313 3.60 -27.56 3.92
C ALA A 313 3.69 -26.27 3.13
N GLY A 314 2.65 -25.44 3.23
CA GLY A 314 2.54 -24.24 2.44
C GLY A 314 1.38 -23.33 2.81
N SER A 315 1.18 -22.34 1.96
CA SER A 315 0.12 -21.35 2.09
C SER A 315 -0.62 -21.14 0.76
N HIS A 316 -1.87 -20.71 0.87
CA HIS A 316 -2.72 -20.27 -0.22
C HIS A 316 -3.11 -18.81 0.01
N THR A 317 -2.69 -17.93 -0.89
CA THR A 317 -3.10 -16.52 -0.89
C THR A 317 -4.23 -16.33 -1.90
N ASP A 318 -5.34 -15.70 -1.49
CA ASP A 318 -6.35 -15.24 -2.45
C ASP A 318 -5.82 -14.05 -3.26
N ILE A 319 -5.65 -14.25 -4.56
CA ILE A 319 -5.15 -13.24 -5.50
C ILE A 319 -6.24 -12.77 -6.48
N THR A 320 -7.51 -13.02 -6.15
CA THR A 320 -8.65 -12.71 -7.03
C THR A 320 -8.74 -11.22 -7.35
N GLN A 321 -8.60 -10.34 -6.35
CA GLN A 321 -8.60 -8.89 -6.58
C GLN A 321 -7.44 -8.44 -7.48
N ARG A 322 -6.25 -9.00 -7.26
CA ARG A 322 -5.07 -8.72 -8.10
C ARG A 322 -5.33 -9.13 -9.54
N LYS A 323 -5.84 -10.33 -9.78
CA LYS A 323 -6.18 -10.81 -11.14
C LYS A 323 -7.27 -9.98 -11.80
N GLN A 324 -8.30 -9.58 -11.06
CA GLN A 324 -9.34 -8.67 -11.56
C GLN A 324 -8.77 -7.31 -11.95
N MET A 325 -7.83 -6.77 -11.16
CA MET A 325 -7.19 -5.50 -11.46
C MET A 325 -6.22 -5.59 -12.65
N GLU A 326 -5.45 -6.69 -12.75
CA GLU A 326 -4.62 -6.98 -13.93
C GLU A 326 -5.47 -7.03 -15.21
N SER A 327 -6.58 -7.77 -15.21
CA SER A 327 -7.50 -7.82 -16.37
C SER A 327 -8.17 -6.48 -16.66
N LYS A 328 -8.49 -5.68 -15.63
CA LYS A 328 -9.05 -4.34 -15.82
C LYS A 328 -8.03 -3.39 -16.41
N LEU A 329 -6.78 -3.42 -15.95
CA LEU A 329 -5.69 -2.63 -16.50
C LEU A 329 -5.40 -3.01 -17.95
N GLU A 330 -5.38 -4.30 -18.26
CA GLU A 330 -5.24 -4.81 -19.62
C GLU A 330 -6.39 -4.31 -20.51
N TYR A 331 -7.64 -4.40 -20.04
CA TYR A 331 -8.79 -3.87 -20.76
C TYR A 331 -8.71 -2.34 -20.98
N MET A 332 -8.29 -1.58 -19.97
CA MET A 332 -8.13 -0.12 -20.04
C MET A 332 -6.95 0.33 -20.92
N ALA A 333 -5.96 -0.54 -21.13
CA ALA A 333 -4.85 -0.29 -22.05
C ALA A 333 -5.35 -0.28 -23.51
N PHE A 334 -6.36 -1.09 -23.82
CA PHE A 334 -6.91 -1.24 -25.17
C PHE A 334 -8.19 -0.42 -25.44
N HIS A 335 -8.89 0.03 -24.39
CA HIS A 335 -10.16 0.75 -24.49
C HIS A 335 -10.11 2.16 -23.88
N ASP A 336 -10.85 3.10 -24.48
CA ASP A 336 -11.06 4.44 -23.98
C ASP A 336 -11.98 4.39 -22.74
N PRO A 337 -11.55 4.87 -21.57
CA PRO A 337 -12.29 4.70 -20.32
C PRO A 337 -13.58 5.50 -20.27
N LEU A 338 -13.73 6.53 -21.12
CA LEU A 338 -14.93 7.34 -21.17
C LEU A 338 -16.02 6.63 -21.99
N THR A 339 -15.70 6.20 -23.21
CA THR A 339 -16.67 5.70 -24.20
C THR A 339 -16.72 4.18 -24.30
N ASN A 340 -15.77 3.47 -23.68
CA ASN A 340 -15.56 2.03 -23.79
C ASN A 340 -15.19 1.53 -25.20
N LEU A 341 -14.99 2.45 -26.14
CA LEU A 341 -14.55 2.12 -27.49
C LEU A 341 -13.07 1.73 -27.50
N PRO A 342 -12.62 0.92 -28.47
CA PRO A 342 -11.19 0.71 -28.68
C PRO A 342 -10.43 2.04 -28.85
N ARG A 343 -9.20 2.07 -28.37
CA ARG A 343 -8.28 3.20 -28.56
C ARG A 343 -7.65 3.17 -29.95
N ARG A 344 -6.97 4.27 -30.29
CA ARG A 344 -6.28 4.47 -31.58
C ARG A 344 -5.28 3.36 -31.91
N ASP A 345 -4.56 2.83 -30.93
CA ASP A 345 -3.59 1.74 -31.10
C ASP A 345 -4.27 0.44 -31.57
N VAL A 346 -5.38 0.04 -30.93
CA VAL A 346 -6.17 -1.12 -31.35
C VAL A 346 -6.74 -0.93 -32.76
N PHE A 347 -7.21 0.28 -33.06
CA PHE A 347 -7.66 0.62 -34.42
C PHE A 347 -6.55 0.43 -35.45
N LEU A 348 -5.34 0.92 -35.16
CA LEU A 348 -4.19 0.84 -36.08
C LEU A 348 -3.78 -0.61 -36.35
N GLU A 349 -3.77 -1.46 -35.32
CA GLU A 349 -3.49 -2.89 -35.50
C GLU A 349 -4.55 -3.56 -36.37
N ARG A 350 -5.85 -3.25 -36.15
CA ARG A 350 -6.93 -3.77 -36.99
C ARG A 350 -6.88 -3.25 -38.43
N LEU A 351 -6.56 -1.97 -38.62
CA LEU A 351 -6.37 -1.37 -39.94
C LEU A 351 -5.24 -2.05 -40.69
N LYS A 352 -4.11 -2.31 -40.02
CA LYS A 352 -2.95 -3.01 -40.60
C LYS A 352 -3.33 -4.42 -41.07
N VAL A 353 -4.06 -5.18 -40.25
CA VAL A 353 -4.56 -6.51 -40.62
C VAL A 353 -5.53 -6.42 -41.80
N ALA A 354 -6.50 -5.50 -41.76
CA ALA A 354 -7.47 -5.31 -42.83
C ALA A 354 -6.80 -4.88 -44.16
N MET A 355 -5.80 -3.99 -44.12
CA MET A 355 -5.04 -3.59 -45.31
C MET A 355 -4.22 -4.73 -45.91
N ALA A 356 -3.66 -5.61 -45.06
CA ALA A 356 -2.94 -6.80 -45.53
C ALA A 356 -3.89 -7.80 -46.20
N ASP A 357 -5.09 -8.00 -45.66
CA ASP A 357 -6.12 -8.85 -46.27
C ASP A 357 -6.64 -8.24 -47.58
N ALA A 358 -6.97 -6.95 -47.58
CA ALA A 358 -7.42 -6.23 -48.75
C ALA A 358 -6.41 -6.27 -49.90
N ARG A 359 -5.11 -6.11 -49.60
CA ARG A 359 -4.03 -6.24 -50.58
C ARG A 359 -3.96 -7.64 -51.19
N ARG A 360 -4.17 -8.69 -50.39
CA ARG A 360 -4.10 -10.08 -50.83
C ARG A 360 -5.28 -10.46 -51.71
N ASN A 361 -6.47 -9.98 -51.35
CA ASN A 361 -7.73 -10.38 -51.97
C ASN A 361 -8.23 -9.38 -53.03
N GLY A 362 -7.48 -8.31 -53.29
CA GLY A 362 -7.88 -7.24 -54.21
C GLY A 362 -9.12 -6.45 -53.75
N LYS A 363 -9.40 -6.45 -52.45
CA LYS A 363 -10.55 -5.76 -51.85
C LYS A 363 -10.23 -4.30 -51.54
N LYS A 364 -11.27 -3.51 -51.35
CA LYS A 364 -11.17 -2.14 -50.83
C LYS A 364 -11.64 -2.09 -49.38
N LEU A 365 -11.13 -1.11 -48.66
CA LEU A 365 -11.61 -0.75 -47.32
C LEU A 365 -11.77 0.76 -47.24
N ALA A 366 -12.57 1.23 -46.28
CA ALA A 366 -12.77 2.64 -46.04
C ALA A 366 -12.46 3.00 -44.59
N VAL A 367 -11.87 4.18 -44.40
CA VAL A 367 -11.63 4.80 -43.12
C VAL A 367 -12.39 6.12 -43.06
N PHE A 368 -13.22 6.26 -42.03
CA PHE A 368 -13.99 7.46 -41.73
C PHE A 368 -13.32 8.16 -40.56
N PHE A 369 -13.15 9.46 -40.67
CA PHE A 369 -12.74 10.34 -39.59
C PHE A 369 -13.93 11.23 -39.25
N VAL A 370 -14.43 11.15 -38.03
CA VAL A 370 -15.68 11.79 -37.58
C VAL A 370 -15.36 12.72 -36.44
N ASP A 371 -15.87 13.94 -36.51
CA ASP A 371 -15.66 14.97 -35.49
C ASP A 371 -16.98 15.67 -35.17
N LEU A 372 -17.20 15.98 -33.89
CA LEU A 372 -18.39 16.72 -33.44
C LEU A 372 -18.20 18.21 -33.64
N ASP A 373 -19.07 18.80 -34.45
CA ASP A 373 -19.04 20.23 -34.71
C ASP A 373 -19.36 21.02 -33.43
N ASN A 374 -18.59 22.08 -33.19
CA ASN A 374 -18.79 23.02 -32.08
C ASN A 374 -18.79 22.38 -30.67
N PHE A 375 -18.23 21.17 -30.49
CA PHE A 375 -18.19 20.49 -29.19
C PHE A 375 -17.51 21.33 -28.09
N LYS A 376 -16.52 22.12 -28.44
CA LYS A 376 -15.87 23.06 -27.51
C LYS A 376 -16.86 24.05 -26.91
N ILE A 377 -17.77 24.61 -27.70
CA ILE A 377 -18.80 25.56 -27.22
C ILE A 377 -19.71 24.88 -26.20
N ILE A 378 -20.03 23.60 -26.39
CA ILE A 378 -20.82 22.81 -25.44
C ILE A 378 -20.07 22.65 -24.11
N ASN A 379 -18.77 22.34 -24.15
CA ASN A 379 -17.96 22.24 -22.94
C ASN A 379 -17.83 23.58 -22.21
N ASP A 380 -17.59 24.66 -22.96
CA ASP A 380 -17.41 26.00 -22.41
C ASP A 380 -18.73 26.54 -21.82
N SER A 381 -19.88 26.16 -22.39
CA SER A 381 -21.21 26.63 -21.96
C SER A 381 -21.87 25.76 -20.88
N LEU A 382 -21.72 24.43 -20.97
CA LEU A 382 -22.46 23.45 -20.13
C LEU A 382 -21.55 22.58 -19.25
N GLY A 383 -20.24 22.81 -19.31
CA GLY A 383 -19.23 22.10 -18.54
C GLY A 383 -18.83 20.73 -19.10
N HIS A 384 -17.58 20.33 -18.81
CA HIS A 384 -17.00 19.07 -19.29
C HIS A 384 -17.80 17.82 -18.92
N HIS A 385 -18.48 17.78 -17.77
CA HIS A 385 -19.34 16.65 -17.39
C HIS A 385 -20.50 16.41 -18.38
N THR A 386 -21.03 17.47 -18.99
CA THR A 386 -22.08 17.35 -20.00
C THR A 386 -21.49 16.88 -21.32
N GLY A 387 -20.32 17.39 -21.71
CA GLY A 387 -19.56 16.90 -22.86
C GLY A 387 -19.22 15.41 -22.75
N ASP A 388 -18.79 14.95 -21.59
CA ASP A 388 -18.49 13.53 -21.32
C ASP A 388 -19.70 12.62 -21.51
N ARG A 389 -20.88 13.05 -21.04
CA ARG A 389 -22.14 12.31 -21.25
C ARG A 389 -22.54 12.31 -22.73
N LEU A 390 -22.35 13.42 -23.43
CA LEU A 390 -22.59 13.53 -24.86
C LEU A 390 -21.70 12.57 -25.64
N LEU A 391 -20.40 12.52 -25.34
CA LEU A 391 -19.46 11.58 -25.97
C LEU A 391 -19.84 10.12 -25.72
N LYS A 392 -20.25 9.77 -24.49
CA LYS A 392 -20.77 8.42 -24.18
C LYS A 392 -22.00 8.05 -25.00
N LYS A 393 -22.95 8.99 -25.12
CA LYS A 393 -24.18 8.79 -25.89
C LYS A 393 -23.85 8.61 -27.36
N ILE A 394 -23.02 9.48 -27.95
CA ILE A 394 -22.62 9.42 -29.35
C ILE A 394 -21.85 8.15 -29.66
N ALA A 395 -20.90 7.75 -28.81
CA ALA A 395 -20.18 6.49 -28.97
C ALA A 395 -21.15 5.30 -29.08
N LYS A 396 -22.18 5.27 -28.23
CA LYS A 396 -23.20 4.23 -28.26
C LYS A 396 -24.05 4.26 -29.52
N GLU A 397 -24.46 5.44 -29.99
CA GLU A 397 -25.27 5.56 -31.21
C GLU A 397 -24.45 5.25 -32.48
N LEU A 398 -23.21 5.75 -32.59
CA LEU A 398 -22.32 5.42 -33.70
C LEU A 398 -22.02 3.91 -33.78
N THR A 399 -21.89 3.23 -32.64
CA THR A 399 -21.70 1.76 -32.60
C THR A 399 -22.89 1.01 -33.21
N LYS A 400 -24.11 1.54 -33.13
CA LYS A 400 -25.29 0.93 -33.78
C LYS A 400 -25.31 1.17 -35.29
N CYS A 401 -24.58 2.16 -35.77
CA CYS A 401 -24.49 2.51 -37.18
C CYS A 401 -23.39 1.75 -37.91
N VAL A 402 -22.76 0.75 -37.30
CA VAL A 402 -21.72 -0.07 -37.91
C VAL A 402 -21.98 -1.56 -37.64
N ARG A 403 -21.44 -2.45 -38.47
CA ARG A 403 -21.58 -3.91 -38.33
C ARG A 403 -20.56 -4.45 -37.32
N GLU A 404 -20.74 -5.69 -36.86
CA GLU A 404 -19.78 -6.34 -35.94
C GLU A 404 -18.37 -6.50 -36.55
N THR A 405 -18.27 -6.61 -37.87
CA THR A 405 -17.00 -6.67 -38.60
C THR A 405 -16.28 -5.33 -38.66
N ASP A 406 -17.02 -4.23 -38.50
CA ASP A 406 -16.49 -2.88 -38.58
C ASP A 406 -15.84 -2.52 -37.24
N THR A 407 -14.92 -1.56 -37.27
CA THR A 407 -14.26 -1.09 -36.05
C THR A 407 -14.48 0.38 -35.87
N ILE A 408 -15.12 0.77 -34.76
CA ILE A 408 -15.17 2.15 -34.30
C ILE A 408 -14.16 2.35 -33.18
N SER A 409 -13.51 3.51 -33.11
CA SER A 409 -12.55 3.85 -32.07
C SER A 409 -12.59 5.34 -31.77
N ARG A 410 -12.27 5.73 -30.54
CA ARG A 410 -12.12 7.14 -30.17
C ARG A 410 -10.65 7.51 -30.17
N VAL A 411 -10.29 8.55 -30.92
CA VAL A 411 -8.90 9.00 -31.07
C VAL A 411 -8.49 9.88 -29.88
N GLY A 412 -9.42 10.72 -29.42
CA GLY A 412 -9.25 11.68 -28.35
C GLY A 412 -10.21 12.84 -28.53
N GLY A 413 -10.52 13.59 -27.46
CA GLY A 413 -11.45 14.72 -27.55
C GLY A 413 -12.83 14.32 -28.11
N ASP A 414 -13.25 15.00 -29.16
CA ASP A 414 -14.45 14.85 -29.96
C ASP A 414 -14.27 14.02 -31.24
N GLU A 415 -13.12 13.37 -31.41
CA GLU A 415 -12.77 12.66 -32.64
C GLU A 415 -13.00 11.14 -32.53
N PHE A 416 -13.70 10.59 -33.51
CA PHE A 416 -13.94 9.16 -33.71
C PHE A 416 -13.41 8.72 -35.07
N ILE A 417 -12.96 7.47 -35.15
CA ILE A 417 -12.55 6.84 -36.41
C ILE A 417 -13.28 5.52 -36.59
N ILE A 418 -13.70 5.25 -37.83
CA ILE A 418 -14.42 4.03 -38.20
C ILE A 418 -13.69 3.36 -39.36
N LEU A 419 -13.48 2.06 -39.25
CA LEU A 419 -12.90 1.19 -40.27
C LEU A 419 -13.98 0.26 -40.79
N LEU A 420 -14.21 0.31 -42.10
CA LEU A 420 -15.01 -0.65 -42.86
C LEU A 420 -14.04 -1.55 -43.63
N PRO A 421 -13.75 -2.77 -43.17
CA PRO A 421 -12.66 -3.60 -43.71
C PRO A 421 -12.97 -4.22 -45.08
N ASP A 422 -14.24 -4.26 -45.49
CA ASP A 422 -14.68 -4.84 -46.75
C ASP A 422 -15.75 -3.95 -47.40
N VAL A 423 -15.33 -3.21 -48.43
CA VAL A 423 -16.18 -2.28 -49.18
C VAL A 423 -16.20 -2.70 -50.64
N ASN A 424 -17.39 -3.01 -51.16
CA ASN A 424 -17.55 -3.44 -52.56
C ASN A 424 -17.68 -2.23 -53.51
N SER A 425 -18.32 -1.16 -53.04
CA SER A 425 -18.52 0.06 -53.83
C SER A 425 -18.60 1.32 -52.97
N ILE A 426 -18.49 2.49 -53.62
CA ILE A 426 -18.61 3.79 -52.96
C ILE A 426 -20.03 3.98 -52.40
N GLU A 427 -21.06 3.37 -53.00
CA GLU A 427 -22.42 3.43 -52.47
C GLU A 427 -22.54 2.78 -51.09
N ASP A 428 -21.71 1.77 -50.76
CA ASP A 428 -21.70 1.16 -49.43
C ASP A 428 -21.18 2.13 -48.37
N THR A 429 -20.15 2.94 -48.70
CA THR A 429 -19.64 3.97 -47.80
C THR A 429 -20.61 5.14 -47.65
N ASP A 430 -21.30 5.53 -48.72
CA ASP A 430 -22.33 6.57 -48.68
C ASP A 430 -23.48 6.20 -47.75
N LYS A 431 -23.95 4.94 -47.78
CA LYS A 431 -25.02 4.46 -46.89
C LYS A 431 -24.62 4.57 -45.42
N VAL A 432 -23.38 4.21 -45.08
CA VAL A 432 -22.88 4.32 -43.70
C VAL A 432 -22.73 5.78 -43.30
N ALA A 433 -22.18 6.64 -44.17
CA ALA A 433 -22.03 8.07 -43.92
C ALA A 433 -23.39 8.76 -43.67
N LYS A 434 -24.38 8.51 -44.54
CA LYS A 434 -25.73 9.06 -44.41
C LYS A 434 -26.43 8.58 -43.14
N ARG A 435 -26.38 7.28 -42.85
CA ARG A 435 -26.91 6.72 -41.59
C ARG A 435 -26.29 7.35 -40.35
N ILE A 436 -25.00 7.67 -40.41
CA ILE A 436 -24.32 8.36 -39.31
C ILE A 436 -24.81 9.81 -39.20
N LEU A 437 -24.96 10.54 -40.31
CA LEU A 437 -25.49 11.91 -40.31
C LEU A 437 -26.94 11.99 -39.82
N GLU A 438 -27.80 11.06 -40.24
CA GLU A 438 -29.21 10.98 -39.84
C GLU A 438 -29.40 10.88 -38.30
N LEU A 439 -28.40 10.38 -37.56
CA LEU A 439 -28.43 10.38 -36.09
C LEU A 439 -28.44 11.79 -35.49
N PHE A 440 -27.96 12.78 -36.23
CA PHE A 440 -27.76 14.17 -35.80
C PHE A 440 -28.81 15.13 -36.39
N ASP A 441 -29.75 14.63 -37.21
CA ASP A 441 -30.88 15.42 -37.72
C ASP A 441 -31.86 15.84 -36.61
N GLN A 442 -31.84 15.14 -35.47
CA GLN A 442 -32.64 15.45 -34.29
C GLN A 442 -31.74 15.84 -33.12
N PRO A 443 -32.12 16.86 -32.31
CA PRO A 443 -31.35 17.25 -31.13
C PRO A 443 -31.09 16.07 -30.18
N ILE A 444 -29.84 15.93 -29.73
CA ILE A 444 -29.46 14.86 -28.80
C ILE A 444 -29.99 15.21 -27.41
N LYS A 445 -30.95 14.41 -26.94
CA LYS A 445 -31.53 14.56 -25.60
C LYS A 445 -30.57 14.04 -24.52
N LEU A 446 -30.16 14.93 -23.62
CA LEU A 446 -29.29 14.66 -22.48
C LEU A 446 -29.91 15.25 -21.21
N ASN A 447 -30.61 14.40 -20.45
CA ASN A 447 -31.37 14.79 -19.26
C ASN A 447 -32.34 15.96 -19.57
N ASN A 448 -32.01 17.16 -19.10
CA ASN A 448 -32.84 18.37 -19.25
C ASN A 448 -32.44 19.22 -20.47
N TYR A 449 -31.46 18.80 -21.27
CA TYR A 449 -30.98 19.54 -22.43
C TYR A 449 -31.31 18.82 -23.74
N GLU A 450 -31.73 19.58 -24.74
CA GLU A 450 -31.79 19.15 -26.13
C GLU A 450 -30.67 19.86 -26.88
N LEU A 451 -29.62 19.13 -27.25
CA LEU A 451 -28.42 19.71 -27.84
C LEU A 451 -28.45 19.53 -29.37
N PRO A 452 -28.52 20.62 -30.16
CA PRO A 452 -28.33 20.56 -31.60
C PRO A 452 -26.84 20.37 -31.89
N VAL A 453 -26.42 19.11 -32.04
CA VAL A 453 -25.03 18.74 -32.35
C VAL A 453 -25.03 18.21 -33.77
N THR A 454 -24.06 18.64 -34.57
CA THR A 454 -23.81 18.08 -35.91
C THR A 454 -22.42 17.45 -35.95
N ILE A 455 -22.11 16.73 -37.02
CA ILE A 455 -20.80 16.11 -37.22
C ILE A 455 -20.26 16.38 -38.61
N SER A 456 -18.93 16.41 -38.70
CA SER A 456 -18.20 16.46 -39.96
C SER A 456 -17.45 15.15 -40.18
N ILE A 457 -17.59 14.56 -41.37
CA ILE A 457 -17.04 13.24 -41.70
C ILE A 457 -16.07 13.34 -42.90
N GLY A 458 -14.89 12.76 -42.76
CA GLY A 458 -13.91 12.59 -43.83
C GLY A 458 -13.71 11.13 -44.18
N ILE A 459 -13.73 10.78 -45.46
CA ILE A 459 -13.67 9.39 -45.92
C ILE A 459 -12.46 9.16 -46.83
N ALA A 460 -11.61 8.20 -46.48
CA ALA A 460 -10.52 7.74 -47.33
C ALA A 460 -10.68 6.25 -47.68
N ILE A 461 -10.54 5.92 -48.96
CA ILE A 461 -10.69 4.55 -49.49
C ILE A 461 -9.30 4.00 -49.81
N TYR A 462 -8.97 2.82 -49.30
CA TYR A 462 -7.77 2.10 -49.70
C TYR A 462 -8.09 1.17 -50.89
N PRO A 463 -7.19 1.07 -51.90
CA PRO A 463 -5.87 1.72 -51.99
C PRO A 463 -5.88 3.11 -52.68
N ASP A 464 -7.04 3.59 -53.11
CA ASP A 464 -7.20 4.75 -53.99
C ASP A 464 -6.68 6.05 -53.37
N HIS A 465 -7.00 6.27 -52.09
CA HIS A 465 -6.66 7.47 -51.32
C HIS A 465 -5.43 7.27 -50.43
N GLY A 466 -4.66 6.18 -50.59
CA GLY A 466 -3.44 5.94 -49.81
C GLY A 466 -3.05 4.46 -49.74
N LYS A 467 -1.74 4.19 -49.64
CA LYS A 467 -1.20 2.81 -49.63
C LYS A 467 -0.63 2.35 -48.28
N SER A 468 -0.60 3.24 -47.29
CA SER A 468 -0.16 2.96 -45.91
C SER A 468 -1.20 3.43 -44.91
N GLU A 469 -1.17 2.86 -43.71
CA GLU A 469 -2.06 3.17 -42.59
C GLU A 469 -2.03 4.67 -42.29
N ARG A 470 -0.80 5.22 -42.23
CA ARG A 470 -0.57 6.65 -42.00
C ARG A 470 -1.12 7.53 -43.12
N ALA A 471 -1.01 7.11 -44.37
CA ALA A 471 -1.52 7.88 -45.50
C ALA A 471 -3.04 7.90 -45.51
N ILE A 472 -3.70 6.74 -45.33
CA ILE A 472 -5.16 6.63 -45.30
C ILE A 472 -5.75 7.46 -44.15
N LEU A 473 -5.19 7.33 -42.93
CA LEU A 473 -5.66 8.11 -41.79
C LEU A 473 -5.48 9.61 -41.97
N LYS A 474 -4.31 10.05 -42.45
CA LYS A 474 -4.05 11.48 -42.72
C LYS A 474 -5.01 12.03 -43.77
N ASN A 475 -5.30 11.24 -44.79
CA ASN A 475 -6.15 11.67 -45.89
C ASN A 475 -7.64 11.70 -45.49
N ALA A 476 -8.09 10.78 -44.63
CA ALA A 476 -9.42 10.85 -44.03
C ALA A 476 -9.58 12.09 -43.14
N ASP A 477 -8.57 12.41 -42.34
CA ASP A 477 -8.52 13.63 -41.51
C ASP A 477 -8.59 14.92 -42.36
N ILE A 478 -7.80 15.01 -43.44
CA ILE A 478 -7.87 16.13 -44.40
C ILE A 478 -9.28 16.28 -45.00
N ALA A 479 -9.93 15.17 -45.34
CA ALA A 479 -11.28 15.21 -45.88
C ALA A 479 -12.30 15.69 -44.83
N MET A 480 -12.15 15.29 -43.57
CA MET A 480 -13.02 15.72 -42.46
C MET A 480 -12.87 17.22 -42.21
N TYR A 481 -11.63 17.70 -42.17
CA TYR A 481 -11.36 19.13 -42.03
C TYR A 481 -11.94 19.94 -43.21
N THR A 482 -11.90 19.37 -44.41
CA THR A 482 -12.53 20.00 -45.59
C THR A 482 -14.06 20.03 -45.46
N ALA A 483 -14.68 18.98 -44.91
CA ALA A 483 -16.11 18.97 -44.60
C ALA A 483 -16.48 20.08 -43.60
N LYS A 484 -15.66 20.30 -42.56
CA LYS A 484 -15.84 21.41 -41.61
C LYS A 484 -15.82 22.78 -42.27
N ARG A 485 -14.94 22.99 -43.26
CA ARG A 485 -14.83 24.28 -43.96
C ARG A 485 -15.94 24.53 -44.98
N LYS A 486 -16.55 23.48 -45.53
CA LYS A 486 -17.63 23.58 -46.54
C LYS A 486 -19.03 23.74 -45.95
N GLY A 487 -19.15 24.04 -44.66
CA GLY A 487 -20.44 24.29 -43.99
C GLY A 487 -20.79 23.33 -42.85
N LYS A 488 -19.89 22.39 -42.49
CA LYS A 488 -20.12 21.38 -41.44
C LYS A 488 -21.29 20.45 -41.77
N ASN A 489 -21.71 19.60 -40.83
CA ASN A 489 -22.87 18.70 -40.97
C ASN A 489 -22.93 17.91 -42.29
N GLY A 490 -21.87 17.20 -42.62
CA GLY A 490 -21.75 16.51 -43.89
C GLY A 490 -20.53 15.62 -43.98
N PHE A 491 -20.40 14.92 -45.11
CA PHE A 491 -19.23 14.10 -45.39
C PHE A 491 -18.50 14.53 -46.67
N GLN A 492 -17.20 14.29 -46.73
CA GLN A 492 -16.36 14.48 -47.91
C GLN A 492 -15.44 13.28 -48.11
N TYR A 493 -15.29 12.85 -49.37
CA TYR A 493 -14.23 11.91 -49.74
C TYR A 493 -12.91 12.67 -49.92
N PHE A 494 -11.81 12.04 -49.57
CA PHE A 494 -10.49 12.60 -49.84
C PHE A 494 -10.26 12.78 -51.34
N ASP A 495 -9.90 13.99 -51.73
CA ASP A 495 -9.38 14.33 -53.04
C ASP A 495 -7.95 14.88 -52.89
N ILE A 496 -7.07 14.60 -53.84
CA ILE A 496 -5.69 15.12 -53.87
C ILE A 496 -5.67 16.65 -53.82
N ALA A 497 -6.65 17.34 -54.41
CA ALA A 497 -6.80 18.78 -54.36
C ALA A 497 -7.07 19.30 -52.93
N MET A 498 -7.71 18.51 -52.05
CA MET A 498 -7.93 18.91 -50.66
C MET A 498 -6.61 19.01 -49.90
N LYS A 499 -5.65 18.12 -50.18
CA LYS A 499 -4.35 18.14 -49.53
C LYS A 499 -3.59 19.43 -49.86
N SER A 500 -3.55 19.82 -51.13
CA SER A 500 -2.91 21.08 -51.54
C SER A 500 -3.64 22.29 -50.96
N GLU A 501 -4.97 22.25 -50.82
CA GLU A 501 -5.76 23.32 -50.23
C GLU A 501 -5.50 23.49 -48.73
N VAL A 502 -5.40 22.40 -47.96
CA VAL A 502 -5.03 22.43 -46.54
C VAL A 502 -3.59 22.92 -46.34
N GLU A 503 -2.64 22.46 -47.16
CA GLU A 503 -1.26 22.95 -47.14
C GLU A 503 -1.17 24.44 -47.49
N PHE A 504 -1.97 24.89 -48.45
CA PHE A 504 -2.10 26.29 -48.80
C PHE A 504 -2.67 27.11 -47.64
N ALA A 505 -3.78 26.68 -47.04
CA ALA A 505 -4.41 27.37 -45.91
C ALA A 505 -3.45 27.50 -44.71
N ASN A 506 -2.70 26.45 -44.37
CA ASN A 506 -1.70 26.51 -43.31
C ASN A 506 -0.57 27.51 -43.63
N THR A 507 -0.14 27.57 -44.89
CA THR A 507 0.85 28.54 -45.34
C THR A 507 0.31 29.97 -45.22
N VAL A 508 -0.92 30.19 -45.69
CA VAL A 508 -1.64 31.47 -45.57
C VAL A 508 -1.75 31.88 -44.10
N LYS A 509 -2.17 30.98 -43.19
CA LYS A 509 -2.26 31.25 -41.74
C LYS A 509 -0.94 31.67 -41.10
N ARG A 510 0.16 31.01 -41.49
CA ARG A 510 1.50 31.37 -41.00
C ARG A 510 1.95 32.73 -41.53
N ASP A 511 1.81 32.94 -42.83
CA ASP A 511 2.36 34.12 -43.51
C ASP A 511 1.51 35.38 -43.26
N LEU A 512 0.20 35.24 -42.98
CA LEU A 512 -0.74 36.34 -42.70
C LEU A 512 -0.28 37.20 -41.51
N ARG A 513 0.32 36.58 -40.49
CA ARG A 513 0.83 37.26 -39.28
C ARG A 513 1.84 38.36 -39.60
N LEU A 514 2.63 38.17 -40.65
CA LEU A 514 3.66 39.12 -41.06
C LEU A 514 3.20 39.98 -42.24
N ALA A 515 2.03 39.74 -42.82
CA ALA A 515 1.58 40.37 -44.06
C ALA A 515 1.36 41.88 -43.86
N LEU A 516 0.77 42.26 -42.72
CA LEU A 516 0.53 43.66 -42.38
C LEU A 516 1.85 44.41 -42.16
N GLU A 517 2.76 43.86 -41.35
CA GLU A 517 4.08 44.44 -41.06
C GLU A 517 4.95 44.59 -42.33
N LYS A 518 4.77 43.70 -43.31
CA LYS A 518 5.51 43.68 -44.57
C LYS A 518 4.82 44.44 -45.70
N ASN A 519 3.79 45.23 -45.42
CA ASN A 519 3.05 46.03 -46.42
C ASN A 519 2.57 45.21 -47.63
N GLN A 520 2.04 44.00 -47.37
CA GLN A 520 1.61 43.10 -48.44
C GLN A 520 0.13 43.26 -48.80
N PHE A 521 -0.62 44.08 -48.07
CA PHE A 521 -2.02 44.37 -48.37
C PHE A 521 -2.15 45.59 -49.26
N ILE A 522 -3.08 45.50 -50.21
CA ILE A 522 -3.45 46.59 -51.10
C ILE A 522 -4.97 46.63 -51.26
N LEU A 523 -5.54 47.81 -51.54
CA LEU A 523 -6.97 47.98 -51.79
C LEU A 523 -7.24 48.14 -53.28
N TYR A 524 -8.24 47.43 -53.76
CA TYR A 524 -8.85 47.64 -55.06
C TYR A 524 -10.24 48.24 -54.83
N TYR A 525 -10.76 48.97 -55.79
CA TYR A 525 -12.05 49.65 -55.67
C TYR A 525 -12.97 49.25 -56.81
N GLN A 526 -14.23 48.96 -56.49
CA GLN A 526 -15.24 48.65 -57.49
C GLN A 526 -16.40 49.65 -57.40
N PRO A 527 -16.87 50.22 -58.53
CA PRO A 527 -17.92 51.21 -58.51
C PRO A 527 -19.30 50.58 -58.27
N LEU A 528 -20.11 51.26 -57.47
CA LEU A 528 -21.55 51.09 -57.38
C LEU A 528 -22.21 52.19 -58.22
N ILE A 529 -23.06 51.80 -59.16
CA ILE A 529 -23.74 52.73 -60.07
C ILE A 529 -25.16 52.97 -59.59
N ASP A 530 -25.55 54.24 -59.47
CA ASP A 530 -26.94 54.63 -59.23
C ASP A 530 -27.73 54.55 -60.54
N LEU A 531 -28.80 53.75 -60.55
CA LEU A 531 -29.57 53.48 -61.75
C LEU A 531 -30.43 54.67 -62.22
N LYS A 532 -30.74 55.62 -61.33
CA LYS A 532 -31.54 56.82 -61.66
C LYS A 532 -30.69 57.86 -62.37
N THR A 533 -29.45 58.02 -61.93
CA THR A 533 -28.53 59.05 -62.42
C THR A 533 -27.51 58.53 -63.43
N GLY A 534 -27.26 57.21 -63.46
CA GLY A 534 -26.21 56.59 -64.26
C GLY A 534 -24.79 56.96 -63.82
N LYS A 535 -24.64 57.52 -62.63
CA LYS A 535 -23.37 57.97 -62.04
C LYS A 535 -22.90 57.02 -60.94
N ILE A 536 -21.64 57.13 -60.58
CA ILE A 536 -21.07 56.38 -59.46
C ILE A 536 -21.60 56.96 -58.15
N ALA A 537 -22.20 56.11 -57.32
CA ALA A 537 -22.71 56.47 -55.99
C ALA A 537 -21.71 56.16 -54.87
N SER A 538 -20.98 55.06 -54.99
CA SER A 538 -20.02 54.60 -53.98
C SER A 538 -18.92 53.77 -54.63
N MET A 539 -17.79 53.63 -53.97
CA MET A 539 -16.67 52.78 -54.36
C MET A 539 -16.42 51.75 -53.26
N GLU A 540 -16.65 50.47 -53.53
CA GLU A 540 -16.39 49.43 -52.54
C GLU A 540 -14.89 49.12 -52.49
N ALA A 541 -14.29 49.27 -51.30
CA ALA A 541 -12.90 48.98 -51.01
C ALA A 541 -12.72 47.48 -50.73
N LEU A 542 -12.07 46.81 -51.67
CA LEU A 542 -11.88 45.38 -51.69
C LEU A 542 -10.42 45.05 -51.37
N LEU A 543 -10.20 44.46 -50.19
CA LEU A 543 -8.88 44.03 -49.74
C LEU A 543 -8.26 43.00 -50.68
N ARG A 544 -6.96 43.13 -50.94
CA ARG A 544 -6.16 42.14 -51.67
C ARG A 544 -4.85 41.89 -50.95
N TRP A 545 -4.35 40.67 -51.04
CA TRP A 545 -3.06 40.30 -50.48
C TRP A 545 -2.07 39.94 -51.58
N GLN A 546 -1.07 40.81 -51.77
CA GLN A 546 0.03 40.62 -52.70
C GLN A 546 1.17 39.86 -52.00
N HIS A 547 1.17 38.53 -52.13
CA HIS A 547 2.18 37.70 -51.51
C HIS A 547 3.43 37.56 -52.41
N PRO A 548 4.66 37.78 -51.88
CA PRO A 548 5.87 37.88 -52.70
C PRO A 548 6.21 36.62 -53.50
N LYS A 549 5.80 35.43 -53.01
CA LYS A 549 6.06 34.15 -53.70
C LYS A 549 4.84 33.55 -54.39
N LYS A 550 3.63 33.98 -54.01
CA LYS A 550 2.38 33.31 -54.41
C LYS A 550 1.50 34.21 -55.29
N GLY A 551 1.95 35.42 -55.58
CA GLY A 551 1.15 36.42 -56.30
C GLY A 551 -0.02 36.89 -55.44
N MET A 552 -1.11 37.24 -56.12
CA MET A 552 -2.32 37.74 -55.47
C MET A 552 -3.11 36.59 -54.84
N ILE A 553 -3.22 36.60 -53.51
CA ILE A 553 -4.03 35.65 -52.75
C ILE A 553 -5.45 36.21 -52.66
N SER A 554 -6.43 35.39 -53.07
CA SER A 554 -7.85 35.77 -53.01
C SER A 554 -8.33 35.98 -51.56
N PRO A 555 -9.14 37.03 -51.29
CA PRO A 555 -9.80 37.26 -50.00
C PRO A 555 -10.53 36.04 -49.45
N PHE A 556 -11.15 35.25 -50.32
CA PHE A 556 -11.83 34.01 -49.97
C PHE A 556 -10.92 33.00 -49.22
N HIS A 557 -9.61 33.03 -49.47
CA HIS A 557 -8.67 32.13 -48.82
C HIS A 557 -8.14 32.65 -47.48
N PHE A 558 -8.00 33.96 -47.29
CA PHE A 558 -7.31 34.51 -46.13
C PHE A 558 -8.22 35.26 -45.15
N ILE A 559 -9.37 35.79 -45.55
CA ILE A 559 -10.31 36.46 -44.62
C ILE A 559 -10.83 35.48 -43.56
N PRO A 560 -11.32 34.27 -43.90
CA PRO A 560 -11.80 33.32 -42.89
C PRO A 560 -10.69 32.95 -41.87
N ILE A 561 -9.45 32.87 -42.34
CA ILE A 561 -8.28 32.61 -41.50
C ILE A 561 -7.95 33.83 -40.63
N ALA A 562 -8.08 35.04 -41.17
CA ALA A 562 -7.90 36.29 -40.43
C ALA A 562 -8.93 36.42 -39.30
N GLU A 563 -10.18 36.01 -39.54
CA GLU A 563 -11.25 35.98 -38.54
C GLU A 563 -10.99 34.93 -37.47
N GLU A 564 -10.70 33.68 -37.86
CA GLU A 564 -10.35 32.58 -36.94
C GLU A 564 -9.19 32.96 -36.02
N THR A 565 -8.20 33.69 -36.55
CA THR A 565 -7.00 34.12 -35.79
C THR A 565 -7.11 35.52 -35.19
N ARG A 566 -8.26 36.18 -35.31
CA ARG A 566 -8.53 37.57 -34.89
C ARG A 566 -7.59 38.64 -35.48
N GLN A 567 -6.79 38.29 -36.48
CA GLN A 567 -5.96 39.24 -37.24
C GLN A 567 -6.82 40.18 -38.09
N ILE A 568 -8.07 39.81 -38.36
CA ILE A 568 -9.04 40.66 -39.08
C ILE A 568 -9.25 42.01 -38.40
N ILE A 569 -9.02 42.12 -37.08
CA ILE A 569 -9.15 43.37 -36.33
C ILE A 569 -8.07 44.37 -36.77
N SER A 570 -6.80 43.96 -36.71
CA SER A 570 -5.67 44.78 -37.16
C SER A 570 -5.69 45.08 -38.66
N ILE A 571 -6.11 44.09 -39.46
CA ILE A 571 -6.25 44.25 -40.92
C ILE A 571 -7.38 45.25 -41.22
N GLY A 572 -8.52 45.12 -40.55
CA GLY A 572 -9.68 45.99 -40.75
C GLY A 572 -9.39 47.44 -40.38
N GLU A 573 -8.66 47.71 -39.29
CA GLU A 573 -8.20 49.07 -38.98
C GLU A 573 -7.33 49.66 -40.10
N TRP A 574 -6.39 48.87 -40.64
CA TRP A 574 -5.56 49.28 -41.76
C TRP A 574 -6.39 49.54 -43.03
N VAL A 575 -7.38 48.70 -43.32
CA VAL A 575 -8.32 48.88 -44.44
C VAL A 575 -9.08 50.18 -44.29
N LEU A 576 -9.68 50.44 -43.12
CA LEU A 576 -10.44 51.66 -42.83
C LEU A 576 -9.59 52.92 -43.02
N ARG A 577 -8.38 52.93 -42.45
CA ARG A 577 -7.44 54.06 -42.59
C ARG A 577 -7.07 54.30 -44.05
N THR A 578 -6.77 53.23 -44.80
CA THR A 578 -6.33 53.31 -46.19
C THR A 578 -7.47 53.77 -47.11
N ALA A 579 -8.68 53.22 -46.93
CA ALA A 579 -9.86 53.60 -47.69
C ALA A 579 -10.27 55.06 -47.43
N CYS A 580 -10.28 55.49 -46.15
CA CYS A 580 -10.59 56.87 -45.80
C CYS A 580 -9.55 57.86 -46.36
N ARG A 581 -8.26 57.51 -46.29
CA ARG A 581 -7.19 58.33 -46.88
C ARG A 581 -7.35 58.45 -48.39
N GLN A 582 -7.64 57.34 -49.07
CA GLN A 582 -7.87 57.35 -50.51
C GLN A 582 -9.06 58.23 -50.90
N MET A 583 -10.16 58.16 -50.14
CA MET A 583 -11.33 59.01 -50.38
C MET A 583 -11.00 60.50 -50.18
N LYS A 584 -10.21 60.83 -49.15
CA LYS A 584 -9.73 62.20 -48.91
C LYS A 584 -8.85 62.70 -50.05
N GLU A 585 -7.98 61.85 -50.60
CA GLU A 585 -7.16 62.17 -51.77
C GLU A 585 -8.02 62.46 -53.00
N TRP A 586 -9.02 61.63 -53.30
CA TRP A 586 -9.94 61.87 -54.41
C TRP A 586 -10.73 63.18 -54.25
N LEU A 587 -11.18 63.50 -53.04
CA LEU A 587 -11.81 64.79 -52.74
C LEU A 587 -10.84 65.96 -52.98
N GLY A 588 -9.57 65.82 -52.57
CA GLY A 588 -8.52 66.81 -52.81
C GLY A 588 -8.20 67.02 -54.31
N MET A 589 -8.41 66.00 -55.14
CA MET A 589 -8.30 66.08 -56.60
C MET A 589 -9.54 66.68 -57.29
N GLY A 590 -10.59 67.02 -56.54
CA GLY A 590 -11.83 67.59 -57.06
C GLY A 590 -12.91 66.56 -57.42
N TYR A 591 -12.69 65.27 -57.14
CA TYR A 591 -13.71 64.23 -57.34
C TYR A 591 -14.63 64.18 -56.13
N SER A 592 -15.76 64.86 -56.23
CA SER A 592 -16.84 64.85 -55.23
C SER A 592 -18.12 64.27 -55.81
N GLY A 593 -18.85 63.47 -55.04
CA GLY A 593 -20.17 62.95 -55.46
C GLY A 593 -20.43 61.48 -55.13
N PHE A 594 -19.41 60.77 -54.64
CA PHE A 594 -19.53 59.37 -54.20
C PHE A 594 -18.86 59.18 -52.84
N SER A 595 -19.19 58.07 -52.18
CA SER A 595 -18.58 57.59 -50.93
C SER A 595 -17.65 56.40 -51.15
N VAL A 596 -16.92 55.99 -50.11
CA VAL A 596 -16.20 54.72 -50.07
C VAL A 596 -16.91 53.76 -49.13
N SER A 597 -17.09 52.51 -49.58
CA SER A 597 -17.70 51.45 -48.78
C SER A 597 -16.63 50.46 -48.30
N VAL A 598 -16.71 50.02 -47.03
CA VAL A 598 -15.75 49.11 -46.41
C VAL A 598 -16.47 47.98 -45.70
N ASN A 599 -16.10 46.74 -46.02
CA ASN A 599 -16.57 45.54 -45.35
C ASN A 599 -16.04 45.41 -43.92
N VAL A 600 -16.92 45.12 -42.97
CA VAL A 600 -16.61 44.98 -41.55
C VAL A 600 -17.03 43.59 -41.03
N SER A 601 -16.07 42.89 -40.42
CA SER A 601 -16.29 41.59 -39.79
C SER A 601 -16.97 41.74 -38.42
N VAL A 602 -17.77 40.74 -38.03
CA VAL A 602 -18.40 40.65 -36.71
C VAL A 602 -17.40 40.85 -35.56
N HIS A 603 -16.21 40.26 -35.67
CA HIS A 603 -15.15 40.34 -34.64
C HIS A 603 -14.62 41.77 -34.42
N GLN A 604 -14.74 42.63 -35.44
CA GLN A 604 -14.39 44.05 -35.32
C GLN A 604 -15.49 44.81 -34.58
N LEU A 605 -16.76 44.56 -34.92
CA LEU A 605 -17.92 45.20 -34.30
C LEU A 605 -18.14 44.79 -32.84
N GLU A 606 -17.68 43.60 -32.45
CA GLU A 606 -17.67 43.16 -31.06
C GLU A 606 -16.67 43.92 -30.18
N GLN A 607 -15.67 44.61 -30.77
CA GLN A 607 -14.71 45.38 -29.98
C GLN A 607 -15.42 46.57 -29.32
N PRO A 608 -15.38 46.72 -27.99
CA PRO A 608 -16.10 47.80 -27.28
C PRO A 608 -15.72 49.22 -27.71
N ASN A 609 -14.54 49.39 -28.30
CA ASN A 609 -14.02 50.67 -28.77
C ASN A 609 -14.10 50.85 -30.29
N PHE A 610 -14.74 49.94 -31.05
CA PHE A 610 -14.73 50.00 -32.51
C PHE A 610 -15.27 51.33 -33.06
N ALA A 611 -16.44 51.78 -32.59
CA ALA A 611 -17.00 53.05 -33.04
C ALA A 611 -16.08 54.24 -32.75
N LYS A 612 -15.38 54.21 -31.62
CA LYS A 612 -14.37 55.22 -31.27
C LYS A 612 -13.19 55.18 -32.23
N VAL A 613 -12.65 54.00 -32.55
CA VAL A 613 -11.55 53.83 -33.51
C VAL A 613 -11.92 54.42 -34.87
N VAL A 614 -13.10 54.11 -35.41
CA VAL A 614 -13.55 54.68 -36.69
C VAL A 614 -13.66 56.21 -36.62
N CYS A 615 -14.26 56.74 -35.55
CA CYS A 615 -14.38 58.19 -35.38
C CYS A 615 -13.01 58.88 -35.26
N ASP A 616 -12.05 58.25 -34.58
CA ASP A 616 -10.69 58.77 -34.43
C ASP A 616 -9.94 58.76 -35.77
N ILE A 617 -10.11 57.71 -36.59
CA ILE A 617 -9.57 57.65 -37.96
C ILE A 617 -10.14 58.78 -38.84
N LEU A 618 -11.45 58.99 -38.81
CA LEU A 618 -12.11 60.04 -39.60
C LEU A 618 -11.62 61.43 -39.20
N LYS A 619 -11.41 61.68 -37.91
CA LYS A 619 -10.84 62.94 -37.41
C LYS A 619 -9.38 63.12 -37.82
N GLU A 620 -8.56 62.09 -37.70
CA GLU A 620 -7.14 62.11 -38.07
C GLU A 620 -6.94 62.45 -39.57
N ILE A 621 -7.80 61.90 -40.43
CA ILE A 621 -7.74 62.08 -41.90
C ILE A 621 -8.50 63.35 -42.33
N GLU A 622 -9.26 63.97 -41.41
CA GLU A 622 -10.17 65.08 -41.68
C GLU A 622 -11.19 64.75 -42.79
N LEU A 623 -11.75 63.53 -42.75
CA LEU A 623 -12.79 63.09 -43.68
C LEU A 623 -14.17 63.25 -43.04
N GLU A 624 -15.10 63.86 -43.75
CA GLU A 624 -16.48 63.95 -43.26
C GLU A 624 -17.14 62.55 -43.22
N PRO A 625 -17.81 62.17 -42.11
CA PRO A 625 -18.37 60.82 -41.94
C PRO A 625 -19.32 60.34 -43.05
N ARG A 626 -20.01 61.26 -43.74
CA ARG A 626 -20.94 60.96 -44.85
C ARG A 626 -20.29 60.26 -46.05
N TYR A 627 -18.97 60.34 -46.17
CA TYR A 627 -18.21 59.70 -47.24
C TYR A 627 -17.80 58.25 -46.93
N LEU A 628 -18.06 57.76 -45.71
CA LEU A 628 -17.78 56.38 -45.34
C LEU A 628 -19.08 55.59 -45.20
N GLU A 629 -19.16 54.47 -45.89
CA GLU A 629 -20.19 53.45 -45.77
C GLU A 629 -19.53 52.19 -45.17
N LEU A 630 -20.16 51.59 -44.17
CA LEU A 630 -19.72 50.32 -43.59
C LEU A 630 -20.69 49.22 -43.97
N GLU A 631 -20.16 48.17 -44.59
CA GLU A 631 -20.90 46.97 -44.98
C GLU A 631 -20.77 45.91 -43.90
N ILE A 632 -21.92 45.39 -43.45
CA ILE A 632 -22.00 44.34 -42.42
C ILE A 632 -22.88 43.21 -42.94
N THR A 633 -22.45 41.97 -42.76
CA THR A 633 -23.26 40.82 -43.21
C THR A 633 -24.55 40.70 -42.39
N GLU A 634 -25.58 40.10 -42.99
CA GLU A 634 -26.87 39.85 -42.32
C GLU A 634 -26.71 39.10 -40.98
N THR A 635 -25.83 38.10 -40.91
CA THR A 635 -25.58 37.27 -39.71
C THR A 635 -25.16 38.09 -38.49
N VAL A 636 -24.41 39.19 -38.70
CA VAL A 636 -23.97 40.11 -37.62
C VAL A 636 -25.17 40.65 -36.84
N LEU A 637 -26.32 40.84 -37.50
CA LEU A 637 -27.53 41.36 -36.87
C LEU A 637 -28.24 40.32 -36.01
N ILE A 638 -28.13 39.04 -36.37
CA ILE A 638 -28.73 37.91 -35.65
C ILE A 638 -27.92 37.62 -34.38
N GLU A 639 -26.60 37.65 -34.48
CA GLU A 639 -25.65 37.38 -33.39
C GLU A 639 -25.33 38.62 -32.55
N ALA A 640 -25.99 39.75 -32.81
CA ALA A 640 -25.67 41.03 -32.20
C ALA A 640 -25.78 41.02 -30.66
N VAL A 641 -24.63 41.02 -30.00
CA VAL A 641 -24.47 41.31 -28.56
C VAL A 641 -24.68 42.81 -28.31
N GLU A 642 -25.03 43.22 -27.08
CA GLU A 642 -25.25 44.64 -26.70
C GLU A 642 -24.16 45.58 -27.21
N THR A 643 -22.89 45.16 -27.16
CA THR A 643 -21.74 45.93 -27.68
C THR A 643 -21.85 46.28 -29.16
N VAL A 644 -22.34 45.36 -30.01
CA VAL A 644 -22.51 45.61 -31.46
C VAL A 644 -23.57 46.69 -31.67
N VAL A 645 -24.65 46.63 -30.90
CA VAL A 645 -25.75 47.61 -30.95
C VAL A 645 -25.24 49.01 -30.58
N GLU A 646 -24.46 49.12 -29.50
CA GLU A 646 -23.85 50.38 -29.07
C GLU A 646 -22.91 50.95 -30.13
N ASN A 647 -22.04 50.12 -30.71
CA ASN A 647 -21.11 50.55 -31.75
C ASN A 647 -21.84 51.09 -32.99
N LEU A 648 -22.84 50.37 -33.50
CA LEU A 648 -23.64 50.82 -34.65
C LEU A 648 -24.38 52.13 -34.35
N TYR A 649 -24.95 52.26 -33.14
CA TYR A 649 -25.60 53.50 -32.71
C TYR A 649 -24.63 54.70 -32.73
N HIS A 650 -23.42 54.53 -32.18
CA HIS A 650 -22.42 55.58 -32.13
C HIS A 650 -21.89 55.98 -33.52
N LEU A 651 -21.64 55.00 -34.39
CA LEU A 651 -21.22 55.23 -35.78
C LEU A 651 -22.26 56.02 -36.56
N LYS A 652 -23.53 55.63 -36.43
CA LYS A 652 -24.63 56.32 -37.09
C LYS A 652 -24.84 57.73 -36.56
N LYS A 653 -24.71 57.93 -35.23
CA LYS A 653 -24.74 59.26 -34.61
C LYS A 653 -23.61 60.15 -35.12
N ALA A 654 -22.45 59.58 -35.45
CA ALA A 654 -21.35 60.30 -36.08
C ALA A 654 -21.61 60.63 -37.56
N GLY A 655 -22.60 60.01 -38.21
CA GLY A 655 -22.96 60.24 -39.60
C GLY A 655 -22.34 59.27 -40.59
N VAL A 656 -21.76 58.16 -40.11
CA VAL A 656 -21.32 57.03 -40.95
C VAL A 656 -22.54 56.24 -41.37
N LYS A 657 -22.61 55.85 -42.65
CA LYS A 657 -23.73 55.04 -43.17
C LYS A 657 -23.48 53.55 -42.94
N ILE A 658 -24.53 52.80 -42.61
CA ILE A 658 -24.46 51.36 -42.39
C ILE A 658 -25.28 50.64 -43.45
N ILE A 659 -24.66 49.73 -44.19
CA ILE A 659 -25.27 48.94 -45.26
C ILE A 659 -25.28 47.47 -44.84
N ILE A 660 -26.42 46.80 -44.98
CA ILE A 660 -26.52 45.35 -44.75
C ILE A 660 -26.12 44.64 -46.04
N ASP A 661 -25.14 43.75 -45.94
CA ASP A 661 -24.60 42.94 -47.02
C ASP A 661 -25.10 41.48 -46.96
N ASP A 662 -24.99 40.77 -48.09
CA ASP A 662 -25.41 39.37 -48.28
C ASP A 662 -26.89 39.07 -47.93
N PHE A 663 -27.79 40.06 -48.11
CA PHE A 663 -29.17 39.96 -47.63
C PHE A 663 -29.99 38.88 -48.36
N GLY A 664 -30.66 38.01 -47.58
CA GLY A 664 -31.57 36.97 -48.07
C GLY A 664 -30.98 35.55 -48.11
N THR A 665 -29.71 35.37 -47.73
CA THR A 665 -29.00 34.08 -47.77
C THR A 665 -29.24 33.20 -46.54
N GLU A 666 -29.65 33.79 -45.39
CA GLU A 666 -29.88 33.08 -44.12
C GLU A 666 -31.29 33.34 -43.53
N ASN A 667 -31.67 32.59 -42.48
CA ASN A 667 -33.04 32.61 -41.94
C ASN A 667 -33.34 33.85 -41.06
N SER A 668 -34.08 34.80 -41.63
CA SER A 668 -34.97 35.80 -40.99
C SER A 668 -34.37 36.81 -39.98
N SER A 669 -33.64 37.81 -40.48
CA SER A 669 -33.12 38.95 -39.68
C SER A 669 -34.11 40.09 -39.41
N PHE A 670 -35.40 39.93 -39.76
CA PHE A 670 -36.38 41.01 -39.75
C PHE A 670 -36.62 41.65 -38.38
N ARG A 671 -36.64 40.85 -37.30
CA ARG A 671 -36.85 41.36 -35.94
C ARG A 671 -35.73 42.30 -35.50
N TYR A 672 -34.52 42.06 -36.01
CA TYR A 672 -33.33 42.84 -35.68
C TYR A 672 -33.22 44.09 -36.54
N MET A 673 -33.55 44.02 -37.83
CA MET A 673 -33.62 45.20 -38.71
C MET A 673 -34.56 46.29 -38.19
N GLN A 674 -35.63 45.96 -37.46
CA GLN A 674 -36.50 46.97 -36.84
C GLN A 674 -35.82 47.73 -35.70
N LYS A 675 -34.85 47.10 -35.01
CA LYS A 675 -34.09 47.72 -33.92
C LYS A 675 -32.89 48.51 -34.44
N PHE A 676 -32.33 48.11 -35.59
CA PHE A 676 -31.15 48.72 -36.18
C PHE A 676 -31.54 49.74 -37.24
N THR A 677 -31.12 50.98 -37.05
CA THR A 677 -31.27 51.97 -38.11
C THR A 677 -30.12 51.87 -39.10
N VAL A 678 -30.36 51.11 -40.17
CA VAL A 678 -29.46 50.97 -41.33
C VAL A 678 -29.84 51.96 -42.43
N ASP A 679 -28.95 52.14 -43.40
CA ASP A 679 -29.06 53.13 -44.48
C ASP A 679 -29.21 52.50 -45.87
N GLY A 680 -29.13 51.17 -45.99
CA GLY A 680 -29.32 50.46 -47.26
C GLY A 680 -29.18 48.94 -47.14
N LEU A 681 -29.59 48.25 -48.20
CA LEU A 681 -29.50 46.79 -48.33
C LEU A 681 -28.74 46.42 -49.61
N LYS A 682 -27.87 45.40 -49.56
CA LYS A 682 -27.24 44.77 -50.73
C LYS A 682 -27.81 43.37 -50.91
N ILE A 683 -28.26 43.06 -52.12
CA ILE A 683 -28.74 41.74 -52.52
C ILE A 683 -27.53 40.90 -52.92
N ASP A 684 -27.38 39.73 -52.30
CA ASP A 684 -26.29 38.81 -52.61
C ASP A 684 -26.27 38.39 -54.10
N ARG A 685 -25.06 38.27 -54.63
CA ARG A 685 -24.81 37.88 -56.03
C ARG A 685 -25.39 36.52 -56.41
N SER A 686 -25.62 35.60 -55.48
CA SER A 686 -26.17 34.28 -55.81
C SER A 686 -27.59 34.36 -56.39
N PHE A 687 -28.40 35.33 -55.93
CA PHE A 687 -29.72 35.59 -56.48
C PHE A 687 -29.64 36.19 -57.88
N VAL A 688 -28.76 37.18 -58.08
CA VAL A 688 -28.57 37.89 -59.36
C VAL A 688 -28.00 36.98 -60.45
N ASN A 689 -27.06 36.09 -60.11
CA ASN A 689 -26.54 35.08 -61.03
C ASN A 689 -27.64 34.15 -61.55
N GLY A 690 -28.64 33.83 -60.71
CA GLY A 690 -29.77 32.99 -61.05
C GLY A 690 -31.03 33.74 -61.47
N ILE A 691 -30.97 35.02 -61.86
CA ILE A 691 -32.15 35.88 -62.10
C ILE A 691 -33.15 35.35 -63.14
N LYS A 692 -32.72 34.41 -64.01
CA LYS A 692 -33.58 33.71 -64.98
C LYS A 692 -34.49 32.65 -64.37
N ILE A 693 -34.21 32.24 -63.13
CA ILE A 693 -35.03 31.30 -62.37
C ILE A 693 -36.15 32.12 -61.71
N ASP A 694 -37.41 31.77 -61.99
CA ASP A 694 -38.58 32.52 -61.50
C ASP A 694 -38.56 32.75 -59.99
N VAL A 695 -38.08 31.76 -59.22
CA VAL A 695 -37.95 31.85 -57.77
C VAL A 695 -36.95 32.93 -57.34
N ASN A 696 -35.77 33.00 -57.98
CA ASN A 696 -34.76 34.01 -57.65
C ASN A 696 -35.24 35.41 -58.01
N LYS A 697 -35.94 35.56 -59.15
CA LYS A 697 -36.56 36.84 -59.53
C LYS A 697 -37.60 37.27 -58.50
N ALA A 698 -38.48 36.37 -58.06
CA ALA A 698 -39.48 36.67 -57.04
C ALA A 698 -38.84 37.09 -55.70
N ILE A 699 -37.71 36.49 -55.32
CA ILE A 699 -36.95 36.87 -54.12
C ILE A 699 -36.36 38.28 -54.28
N ILE A 700 -35.74 38.58 -55.42
CA ILE A 700 -35.20 39.92 -55.73
C ILE A 700 -36.30 40.97 -55.67
N ASP A 701 -37.44 40.73 -56.32
CA ASP A 701 -38.60 41.63 -56.30
C ASP A 701 -39.10 41.88 -54.88
N ALA A 702 -39.17 40.82 -54.06
CA ALA A 702 -39.59 40.92 -52.67
C ALA A 702 -38.59 41.73 -51.82
N ILE A 703 -37.29 41.54 -52.00
CA ILE A 703 -36.25 42.30 -51.28
C ILE A 703 -36.29 43.78 -51.68
N ILE A 704 -36.42 44.10 -52.97
CA ILE A 704 -36.53 45.49 -53.46
C ILE A 704 -37.77 46.16 -52.87
N LEU A 705 -38.93 45.50 -53.00
CA LEU A 705 -40.18 46.01 -52.44
C LEU A 705 -40.08 46.26 -50.94
N LEU A 706 -39.47 45.34 -50.20
CA LEU A 706 -39.27 45.47 -48.76
C LEU A 706 -38.36 46.65 -48.42
N GLY A 707 -37.20 46.76 -49.07
CA GLY A 707 -36.26 47.87 -48.86
C GLY A 707 -36.96 49.21 -49.05
N HIS A 708 -37.73 49.36 -50.14
CA HIS A 708 -38.50 50.58 -50.42
C HIS A 708 -39.57 50.87 -49.37
N ARG A 709 -40.27 49.86 -48.86
CA ARG A 709 -41.24 50.02 -47.75
C ARG A 709 -40.58 50.49 -46.46
N LEU A 710 -39.34 50.08 -46.23
CA LEU A 710 -38.51 50.52 -45.11
C LEU A 710 -37.75 51.83 -45.41
N LYS A 711 -37.93 52.42 -46.60
CA LYS A 711 -37.20 53.60 -47.09
C LYS A 711 -35.68 53.41 -47.16
N LEU A 712 -35.26 52.18 -47.39
CA LEU A 712 -33.87 51.79 -47.58
C LEU A 712 -33.59 51.64 -49.08
N PRO A 713 -32.56 52.30 -49.63
CA PRO A 713 -32.10 52.04 -50.99
C PRO A 713 -31.55 50.62 -51.10
N VAL A 714 -31.85 49.97 -52.23
CA VAL A 714 -31.44 48.58 -52.48
C VAL A 714 -30.41 48.53 -53.60
N THR A 715 -29.30 47.86 -53.32
CA THR A 715 -28.19 47.61 -54.26
C THR A 715 -28.20 46.14 -54.67
N ALA A 716 -28.06 45.83 -55.95
CA ALA A 716 -27.87 44.46 -56.42
C ALA A 716 -26.42 44.19 -56.83
N GLU A 717 -25.85 43.10 -56.33
CA GLU A 717 -24.46 42.72 -56.61
C GLU A 717 -24.32 41.65 -57.70
N GLY A 718 -23.13 41.57 -58.30
CA GLY A 718 -22.82 40.52 -59.26
C GLY A 718 -23.50 40.68 -60.61
N VAL A 719 -23.79 41.92 -61.04
CA VAL A 719 -24.32 42.17 -62.38
C VAL A 719 -23.20 41.97 -63.42
N GLU A 720 -23.32 40.92 -64.23
CA GLU A 720 -22.33 40.53 -65.25
C GLU A 720 -22.85 40.72 -66.67
N THR A 721 -24.17 40.60 -66.89
CA THR A 721 -24.78 40.70 -68.21
C THR A 721 -25.80 41.83 -68.32
N ARG A 722 -26.09 42.21 -69.57
CA ARG A 722 -27.07 43.25 -69.88
C ARG A 722 -28.49 42.84 -69.47
N GLU A 723 -28.84 41.58 -69.66
CA GLU A 723 -30.17 41.07 -69.31
C GLU A 723 -30.42 41.10 -67.80
N GLN A 724 -29.39 40.84 -66.99
CA GLN A 724 -29.47 41.00 -65.53
C GLN A 724 -29.74 42.46 -65.15
N LEU A 725 -29.02 43.39 -65.78
CA LEU A 725 -29.21 44.83 -65.56
C LEU A 725 -30.62 45.30 -65.94
N GLU A 726 -31.12 44.91 -67.11
CA GLU A 726 -32.47 45.28 -67.57
C GLU A 726 -33.55 44.74 -66.63
N CYS A 727 -33.42 43.49 -66.17
CA CYS A 727 -34.34 42.90 -65.21
C CYS A 727 -34.35 43.66 -63.86
N LEU A 728 -33.18 44.06 -63.36
CA LEU A 728 -33.06 44.83 -62.12
C LEU A 728 -33.64 46.25 -62.25
N ILE A 729 -33.51 46.88 -63.44
CA ILE A 729 -34.16 48.16 -63.75
C ILE A 729 -35.69 48.00 -63.75
N GLU A 730 -36.22 46.97 -64.40
CA GLU A 730 -37.66 46.67 -64.40
C GLU A 730 -38.21 46.42 -63.00
N SER A 731 -37.42 45.75 -62.16
CA SER A 731 -37.76 45.44 -60.76
C SER A 731 -37.67 46.67 -59.84
N GLY A 732 -37.14 47.79 -60.35
CA GLY A 732 -37.04 49.05 -59.60
C GLY A 732 -35.85 49.15 -58.66
N CYS A 733 -34.77 48.39 -58.89
CA CYS A 733 -33.55 48.47 -58.07
C CYS A 733 -32.95 49.90 -58.09
N ASP A 734 -32.33 50.34 -56.98
CA ASP A 734 -31.78 51.71 -56.89
C ASP A 734 -30.33 51.78 -57.38
N LYS A 735 -29.51 50.79 -57.01
CA LYS A 735 -28.08 50.75 -57.31
C LYS A 735 -27.64 49.37 -57.78
N VAL A 736 -26.57 49.31 -58.56
CA VAL A 736 -26.01 48.05 -59.06
C VAL A 736 -24.50 48.03 -58.99
N GLN A 737 -23.95 46.83 -58.81
CA GLN A 737 -22.52 46.56 -58.82
C GLN A 737 -22.23 45.27 -59.56
N GLY A 738 -21.17 45.24 -60.36
CA GLY A 738 -20.71 44.01 -60.98
C GLY A 738 -19.77 44.22 -62.15
N PHE A 739 -19.33 43.10 -62.72
CA PHE A 739 -18.33 43.10 -63.81
C PHE A 739 -18.85 43.64 -65.13
N TYR A 740 -20.18 43.79 -65.28
CA TYR A 740 -20.76 44.48 -66.42
C TYR A 740 -20.23 45.92 -66.56
N PHE A 741 -20.02 46.61 -65.44
CA PHE A 741 -19.51 47.99 -65.42
C PHE A 741 -17.99 48.04 -65.31
N SER A 742 -17.45 47.39 -64.28
CA SER A 742 -16.01 47.32 -64.06
C SER A 742 -15.67 46.17 -63.13
N LYS A 743 -14.52 45.55 -63.39
CA LYS A 743 -13.83 44.74 -62.38
C LYS A 743 -13.27 45.68 -61.29
N PRO A 744 -12.92 45.16 -60.10
CA PRO A 744 -12.18 45.93 -59.12
C PRO A 744 -10.87 46.46 -59.72
N LEU A 745 -10.56 47.74 -59.50
CA LEU A 745 -9.39 48.43 -60.06
C LEU A 745 -8.47 49.00 -58.96
N PRO A 746 -7.17 49.14 -59.21
CA PRO A 746 -6.30 49.90 -58.31
C PRO A 746 -6.69 51.39 -58.31
N PRO A 747 -6.39 52.15 -57.23
CA PRO A 747 -6.85 53.53 -57.06
C PRO A 747 -6.49 54.49 -58.21
N ASP A 748 -5.34 54.31 -58.86
CA ASP A 748 -4.94 55.16 -60.00
C ASP A 748 -5.84 54.96 -61.23
N GLU A 749 -6.29 53.73 -61.48
CA GLU A 749 -7.18 53.40 -62.61
C GLU A 749 -8.63 53.83 -62.36
N VAL A 750 -9.03 53.95 -61.09
CA VAL A 750 -10.37 54.43 -60.70
C VAL A 750 -10.61 55.85 -61.20
N ILE A 751 -9.59 56.70 -61.19
CA ILE A 751 -9.70 58.10 -61.64
C ILE A 751 -10.12 58.17 -63.12
N HIS A 752 -9.55 57.30 -63.96
CA HIS A 752 -9.94 57.21 -65.37
C HIS A 752 -11.40 56.76 -65.55
N LEU A 753 -11.87 55.89 -64.65
CA LEU A 753 -13.25 55.42 -64.66
C LEU A 753 -14.23 56.53 -64.23
N VAL A 754 -13.89 57.31 -63.19
CA VAL A 754 -14.69 58.47 -62.75
C VAL A 754 -14.78 59.52 -63.85
N GLN A 755 -13.67 59.86 -64.50
CA GLN A 755 -13.63 60.80 -65.64
C GLN A 755 -14.49 60.34 -66.84
N LYS A 756 -14.53 59.04 -67.13
CA LYS A 756 -15.43 58.48 -68.15
C LYS A 756 -16.89 58.43 -67.68
N GLY A 757 -17.11 58.18 -66.40
CA GLY A 757 -18.43 58.09 -65.76
C GLY A 757 -19.22 59.39 -65.75
N ASP A 758 -18.55 60.54 -65.87
CA ASP A 758 -19.20 61.84 -66.09
C ASP A 758 -19.96 61.91 -67.44
N GLN A 759 -19.75 60.95 -68.35
CA GLN A 759 -20.54 60.78 -69.58
C GLN A 759 -21.78 59.86 -69.40
N CYS A 760 -22.13 59.46 -68.16
CA CYS A 760 -23.14 58.48 -67.75
C CYS A 760 -22.90 57.06 -68.29
N PHE A 761 -22.79 56.08 -67.37
CA PHE A 761 -22.68 54.66 -67.70
C PHE A 761 -23.92 54.08 -68.42
N LEU A 762 -25.05 54.80 -68.37
CA LEU A 762 -26.31 54.43 -69.01
C LEU A 762 -26.55 55.17 -70.35
N ILE A 763 -25.79 56.21 -70.70
CA ILE A 763 -25.98 56.97 -71.95
C ILE A 763 -25.21 56.29 -73.09
N SER A 764 -25.75 55.17 -73.54
CA SER A 764 -25.63 54.72 -74.93
C SER A 764 -27.01 54.51 -75.58
N HIS A 765 -28.05 55.12 -75.00
CA HIS A 765 -29.45 54.85 -75.34
C HIS A 765 -30.24 56.15 -75.56
N ASN A 766 -29.89 56.90 -76.61
CA ASN A 766 -30.86 57.72 -77.34
C ASN A 766 -30.28 58.23 -78.68
N THR A 767 -30.08 57.33 -79.65
CA THR A 767 -30.22 57.65 -81.09
C THR A 767 -30.24 56.36 -81.88
N GLN A 768 -31.45 55.84 -82.13
CA GLN A 768 -31.97 55.46 -83.45
C GLN A 768 -33.27 54.66 -83.24
N LYS A 769 -34.39 55.35 -83.49
CA LYS A 769 -35.62 54.74 -83.99
C LYS A 769 -35.41 54.33 -85.44
#